data_AF-A0A7J5NWD7-F1
#
_entry.id   AF-A0A7J5NWD7-F1
#
_cell.length_a   1.000
_cell.length_b   1.000
_cell.length_c   1.000
_cell.angle_alpha   90.00
_cell.angle_beta   90.00
_cell.angle_gamma   90.00
#
_symmetry.space_group_name_H-M   'P 1'
#
loop_
_entity.id
_entity.type
_entity.pdbx_description
1 polymer ?
#
loop_
_entity_poly.entity_id
_entity_poly.type
_entity_poly.pdbx_seq_one_letter_code
_entity_poly.pdbx_strand_id
1 'polypeptide(L)'
;MKQIVLCLIGILLASFVSAQKINHPSLLYTPQRIQQVKQRMQNEPKLREAWEDIQKTADEALQKKDFNRLDYLSLAYLMTDNKEYANIIKEILLKAVEAESWGDMEMMARIPAWRSQLGMAHKSFLSAIGYDAAYNIMSSSERKKIAEGLKRLAVEPALGDWLLEPTRIHSLNSMGHNWWTSCVCQGGILALSLQNELPEVKDWVEQLHESLPEWFDFAGDALQQKAKSFDEAGGMYESLNYANFGIQEALLFRIAWINTHPGQNPGDIPQLAKLPNYFSQVCYPRTGVLHSLNFGDSHKNVSAESSMMLLYALGLKDPTILWYIAQVEQGQHRDGFFLNRPMGFLYTPDLSKAPITPDLKTSQLFSDFGWATMRTSWEKDATMLAVKSGHTWNHSHADANSFIVFHKGVDIIKDGGNCWYPNPAYRNYFFQSQAHNVVLFNGEGQPREQQYSGSTLRGNLYHLLDAGNVKYVLANGTGPVSNNFSRNFRHFLWMDNVIYMIDDLKTHKVGQFEWLWHTNGTYKKSGIDVNVTNGNSSVVIRPLYPRMLAKSDFVHDYPEDLYWEEIEAPTEDLKGTEKYYSFHLPAEVNRVKGLTAIILKDAPDEKDLPQMERREGQDWIGLRIRHKGKITDLYINQLADGRLMHSNSWIMPDGWMTDAYMFAVSYPEGTEAKNAKDFFIAYGSALRRGNETYFSSLAKLFVIQKAEGKKLDLWIDGQPKINTTFRSTKKPMSVEVNDKKIPVVYQKSQIKVKL
;
A
#
# COMPACT_ATOMS: atom_id res chain seq x y z
N MET A 1 -53.37 49.63 31.62
CA MET A 1 -52.18 50.09 30.85
C MET A 1 -50.91 49.88 31.67
N LYS A 2 -50.47 48.62 31.86
CA LYS A 2 -49.26 48.27 32.63
C LYS A 2 -48.75 46.85 32.32
N GLN A 3 -48.90 46.39 31.07
CA GLN A 3 -48.50 45.02 30.66
C GLN A 3 -47.93 44.97 29.23
N ILE A 4 -47.24 46.02 28.76
CA ILE A 4 -46.60 46.04 27.43
C ILE A 4 -45.08 46.36 27.51
N VAL A 5 -44.46 46.31 28.70
CA VAL A 5 -43.03 46.64 28.85
C VAL A 5 -42.16 45.44 29.27
N LEU A 6 -42.75 44.27 29.52
CA LEU A 6 -41.99 43.06 29.93
C LEU A 6 -41.70 42.06 28.79
N CYS A 7 -42.23 42.28 27.58
CA CYS A 7 -41.94 41.43 26.41
C CYS A 7 -40.77 41.92 25.55
N LEU A 8 -40.15 43.06 25.87
CA LEU A 8 -39.06 43.66 25.08
C LEU A 8 -37.66 43.51 25.70
N ILE A 9 -37.53 42.83 26.83
CA ILE A 9 -36.22 42.51 27.46
C ILE A 9 -35.88 41.01 27.31
N GLY A 10 -36.82 40.17 26.85
CA GLY A 10 -36.63 38.73 26.69
C GLY A 10 -36.11 38.25 25.32
N ILE A 11 -35.92 39.15 24.34
CA ILE A 11 -35.42 38.83 22.98
C ILE A 11 -34.14 39.63 22.67
N LEU A 12 -33.31 39.86 23.70
CA LEU A 12 -31.96 40.44 23.57
C LEU A 12 -30.93 39.65 24.39
N LEU A 13 -31.22 38.36 24.60
CA LEU A 13 -30.21 37.35 24.89
C LEU A 13 -30.09 36.47 23.65
N ALA A 14 -29.79 37.11 22.52
CA ALA A 14 -28.98 36.42 21.52
C ALA A 14 -27.72 36.04 22.27
N SER A 15 -27.54 34.75 22.49
CA SER A 15 -26.30 34.16 22.97
C SER A 15 -25.19 34.55 22.01
N PHE A 16 -24.61 35.73 22.23
CA PHE A 16 -23.24 36.03 21.87
C PHE A 16 -22.39 35.06 22.69
N VAL A 17 -22.29 33.82 22.22
CA VAL A 17 -21.13 33.00 22.51
C VAL A 17 -20.00 33.79 21.86
N SER A 18 -19.37 34.67 22.65
CA SER A 18 -18.09 35.26 22.28
C SER A 18 -17.22 34.10 21.83
N ALA A 19 -16.92 34.03 20.54
CA ALA A 19 -16.02 33.03 20.02
C ALA A 19 -14.76 33.04 20.89
N GLN A 20 -14.41 31.88 21.44
CA GLN A 20 -13.22 31.77 22.26
C GLN A 20 -12.02 32.10 21.38
N LYS A 21 -11.31 33.18 21.70
CA LYS A 21 -10.11 33.58 20.95
C LYS A 21 -9.10 32.43 20.97
N ILE A 22 -8.46 32.19 19.84
CA ILE A 22 -7.39 31.21 19.72
C ILE A 22 -6.17 31.76 20.49
N ASN A 23 -5.55 30.93 21.32
CA ASN A 23 -4.28 31.28 21.95
C ASN A 23 -3.15 31.14 20.93
N HIS A 24 -2.12 31.97 20.98
CA HIS A 24 -0.96 31.84 20.12
C HIS A 24 0.33 31.73 20.95
N PRO A 25 1.26 30.81 20.64
CA PRO A 25 1.11 29.73 19.67
C PRO A 25 0.20 28.60 20.18
N SER A 26 -0.60 27.99 19.29
CA SER A 26 -1.40 26.81 19.64
C SER A 26 -1.63 25.81 18.52
N LEU A 27 -1.12 26.03 17.31
CA LEU A 27 -1.34 25.10 16.20
C LEU A 27 -0.61 23.77 16.44
N LEU A 28 0.69 23.73 16.15
CA LEU A 28 1.52 22.53 16.26
C LEU A 28 2.66 22.69 17.27
N TYR A 29 3.16 23.90 17.47
CA TYR A 29 4.29 24.20 18.37
C TYR A 29 3.78 24.74 19.70
N THR A 30 2.92 23.95 20.36
CA THR A 30 2.25 24.40 21.58
C THR A 30 3.26 24.59 22.72
N PRO A 31 2.99 25.51 23.68
CA PRO A 31 3.83 25.68 24.86
C PRO A 31 4.09 24.37 25.61
N GLN A 32 3.10 23.48 25.67
CA GLN A 32 3.21 22.16 26.29
C GLN A 32 4.23 21.28 25.56
N ARG A 33 4.21 21.26 24.21
CA ARG A 33 5.18 20.50 23.41
C ARG A 33 6.59 21.04 23.61
N ILE A 34 6.76 22.36 23.57
CA ILE A 34 8.04 23.04 23.81
C ILE A 34 8.60 22.69 25.21
N GLN A 35 7.75 22.72 26.23
CA GLN A 35 8.16 22.36 27.59
C GLN A 35 8.55 20.88 27.69
N GLN A 36 7.78 19.99 27.07
CA GLN A 36 8.06 18.55 27.05
C GLN A 36 9.42 18.22 26.43
N VAL A 37 9.74 18.80 25.26
CA VAL A 37 11.05 18.56 24.61
C VAL A 37 12.20 19.15 25.42
N LYS A 38 12.05 20.34 26.01
CA LYS A 38 13.06 20.94 26.91
C LYS A 38 13.38 20.02 28.10
N GLN A 39 12.37 19.36 28.67
CA GLN A 39 12.56 18.39 29.75
C GLN A 39 13.28 17.13 29.26
N ARG A 40 12.85 16.57 28.13
CA ARG A 40 13.47 15.37 27.54
C ARG A 40 14.93 15.57 27.17
N MET A 41 15.28 16.72 26.60
CA MET A 41 16.65 17.08 26.23
C MET A 41 17.65 17.06 27.40
N GLN A 42 17.17 17.13 28.64
CA GLN A 42 18.05 17.01 29.81
C GLN A 42 18.66 15.59 29.91
N ASN A 43 17.92 14.58 29.45
CA ASN A 43 18.25 13.16 29.62
C ASN A 43 18.42 12.39 28.30
N GLU A 44 18.08 12.98 27.15
CA GLU A 44 18.20 12.36 25.82
C GLU A 44 19.28 13.07 24.97
N PRO A 45 20.55 12.61 24.94
CA PRO A 45 21.64 13.27 24.21
C PRO A 45 21.36 13.46 22.72
N LYS A 46 20.79 12.45 22.05
CA LYS A 46 20.44 12.53 20.63
C LYS A 46 19.41 13.63 20.33
N LEU A 47 18.50 13.90 21.26
CA LEU A 47 17.54 14.99 21.12
C LEU A 47 18.23 16.35 21.26
N ARG A 48 19.25 16.46 22.10
CA ARG A 48 20.08 17.67 22.22
C ARG A 48 20.89 17.93 20.95
N GLU A 49 21.54 16.92 20.40
CA GLU A 49 22.26 17.01 19.12
C GLU A 49 21.31 17.44 17.98
N ALA A 50 20.12 16.85 17.94
CA ALA A 50 19.09 17.23 16.96
C ALA A 50 18.64 18.69 17.11
N TRP A 51 18.51 19.18 18.35
CA TRP A 51 18.22 20.60 18.61
C TRP A 51 19.35 21.51 18.10
N GLU A 52 20.61 21.16 18.32
CA GLU A 52 21.76 21.95 17.83
C GLU A 52 21.75 22.08 16.30
N ASP A 53 21.41 21.00 15.57
CA ASP A 53 21.27 21.02 14.11
C ASP A 53 20.08 21.89 13.64
N ILE A 54 18.94 21.80 14.34
CA ILE A 54 17.77 22.65 14.10
C ILE A 54 18.12 24.12 14.34
N GLN A 55 18.78 24.44 15.44
CA GLN A 55 19.15 25.80 15.80
C GLN A 55 20.12 26.38 14.78
N LYS A 56 21.14 25.62 14.37
CA LYS A 56 22.07 26.02 13.30
C LYS A 56 21.33 26.31 12.00
N THR A 57 20.41 25.44 11.60
CA THR A 57 19.59 25.66 10.40
C THR A 57 18.74 26.93 10.52
N ALA A 58 18.19 27.21 11.70
CA ALA A 58 17.44 28.43 11.98
C ALA A 58 18.33 29.69 11.95
N ASP A 59 19.57 29.63 12.44
CA ASP A 59 20.54 30.71 12.37
C ASP A 59 20.91 31.05 10.92
N GLU A 60 21.14 30.04 10.09
CA GLU A 60 21.38 30.23 8.66
C GLU A 60 20.17 30.83 7.95
N ALA A 61 18.96 30.37 8.29
CA ALA A 61 17.71 30.90 7.76
C ALA A 61 17.46 32.35 8.20
N LEU A 62 17.85 32.71 9.42
CA LEU A 62 17.75 34.06 9.97
C LEU A 62 18.59 35.04 9.13
N GLN A 63 19.82 34.67 8.80
CA GLN A 63 20.70 35.50 7.96
C GLN A 63 20.17 35.66 6.52
N LYS A 64 19.60 34.58 5.96
CA LYS A 64 19.09 34.54 4.58
C LYS A 64 17.67 35.12 4.44
N LYS A 65 16.97 35.37 5.55
CA LYS A 65 15.54 35.69 5.58
C LYS A 65 14.70 34.63 4.84
N ASP A 66 15.02 33.36 5.08
CA ASP A 66 14.50 32.24 4.27
C ASP A 66 13.05 31.89 4.63
N PHE A 67 12.12 32.17 3.71
CA PHE A 67 10.72 31.80 3.83
C PHE A 67 10.53 30.28 3.96
N ASN A 68 11.35 29.46 3.30
CA ASN A 68 11.21 28.00 3.29
C ASN A 68 11.71 27.34 4.58
N ARG A 69 12.03 28.14 5.59
CA ARG A 69 12.51 27.74 6.91
C ARG A 69 11.76 28.45 8.05
N LEU A 70 10.56 28.98 7.78
CA LEU A 70 9.72 29.58 8.81
C LEU A 70 9.40 28.61 9.95
N ASP A 71 9.28 27.32 9.68
CA ASP A 71 9.12 26.25 10.66
C ASP A 71 10.35 26.10 11.59
N TYR A 72 11.56 26.23 11.06
CA TYR A 72 12.80 26.24 11.86
C TYR A 72 12.94 27.52 12.69
N LEU A 73 12.73 28.69 12.06
CA LEU A 73 12.77 29.99 12.73
C LEU A 73 11.76 30.07 13.88
N SER A 74 10.55 29.55 13.66
CA SER A 74 9.48 29.53 14.65
C SER A 74 9.84 28.65 15.84
N LEU A 75 10.34 27.44 15.59
CA LEU A 75 10.78 26.57 16.67
C LEU A 75 11.95 27.20 17.43
N ALA A 76 12.88 27.84 16.72
CA ALA A 76 14.02 28.53 17.32
C ALA A 76 13.60 29.65 18.26
N TYR A 77 12.64 30.49 17.83
CA TYR A 77 12.05 31.51 18.67
C TYR A 77 11.42 30.91 19.93
N LEU A 78 10.54 29.91 19.78
CA LEU A 78 9.79 29.35 20.90
C LEU A 78 10.67 28.58 21.90
N MET A 79 11.78 28.01 21.43
CA MET A 79 12.74 27.32 22.29
C MET A 79 13.65 28.29 23.06
N THR A 80 14.05 29.41 22.46
CA THR A 80 15.08 30.30 23.02
C THR A 80 14.56 31.62 23.59
N ASP A 81 13.35 32.03 23.22
CA ASP A 81 12.81 33.38 23.42
C ASP A 81 13.66 34.50 22.77
N ASN A 82 14.57 34.15 21.85
CA ASN A 82 15.33 35.15 21.10
C ASN A 82 14.43 35.85 20.07
N LYS A 83 14.12 37.12 20.34
CA LYS A 83 13.24 37.96 19.53
C LYS A 83 13.77 38.24 18.12
N GLU A 84 15.05 38.02 17.83
CA GLU A 84 15.59 38.16 16.47
C GLU A 84 14.88 37.22 15.49
N TYR A 85 14.63 35.96 15.89
CA TYR A 85 13.87 35.02 15.07
C TYR A 85 12.41 35.49 14.87
N ALA A 86 11.72 35.94 15.92
CA ALA A 86 10.36 36.47 15.79
C ALA A 86 10.28 37.70 14.88
N ASN A 87 11.27 38.59 14.99
CA ASN A 87 11.36 39.79 14.16
C ASN A 87 11.60 39.45 12.69
N ILE A 88 12.46 38.47 12.38
CA ILE A 88 12.68 38.05 10.99
C ILE A 88 11.46 37.33 10.41
N ILE A 89 10.77 36.50 11.20
CA ILE A 89 9.52 35.86 10.77
C ILE A 89 8.51 36.94 10.36
N LYS A 90 8.34 37.96 11.21
CA LYS A 90 7.48 39.11 10.90
C LYS A 90 7.90 39.82 9.61
N GLU A 91 9.19 40.09 9.42
CA GLU A 91 9.70 40.74 8.21
C GLU A 91 9.41 39.90 6.96
N ILE A 92 9.70 38.60 7.01
CA ILE A 92 9.44 37.65 5.93
C ILE A 92 7.96 37.64 5.56
N LEU A 93 7.06 37.54 6.55
CA LEU A 93 5.61 37.50 6.31
C LEU A 93 5.09 38.83 5.75
N LEU A 94 5.54 39.98 6.29
CA LEU A 94 5.18 41.29 5.77
C LEU A 94 5.60 41.46 4.32
N LYS A 95 6.80 40.96 3.96
CA LYS A 95 7.28 41.00 2.58
C LYS A 95 6.49 40.05 1.68
N ALA A 96 6.18 38.85 2.17
CA ALA A 96 5.49 37.83 1.39
C ALA A 96 4.07 38.26 0.97
N VAL A 97 3.36 39.01 1.84
CA VAL A 97 2.01 39.49 1.54
C VAL A 97 1.93 40.64 0.53
N GLU A 98 3.06 41.20 0.12
CA GLU A 98 3.13 42.21 -0.96
C GLU A 98 2.95 41.58 -2.35
N ALA A 99 3.07 40.25 -2.48
CA ALA A 99 2.85 39.57 -3.75
C ALA A 99 1.40 39.74 -4.25
N GLU A 100 1.22 39.80 -5.56
CA GLU A 100 -0.10 39.82 -6.19
C GLU A 100 -0.77 38.44 -6.13
N SER A 101 -0.01 37.37 -6.37
CA SER A 101 -0.48 35.99 -6.33
C SER A 101 0.65 35.03 -5.98
N TRP A 102 0.30 33.90 -5.36
CA TRP A 102 1.16 32.71 -5.24
C TRP A 102 0.76 31.58 -6.20
N GLY A 103 -0.27 31.81 -7.02
CA GLY A 103 -0.71 30.89 -8.06
C GLY A 103 0.37 30.68 -9.11
N ASP A 104 0.43 29.47 -9.65
CA ASP A 104 1.29 29.15 -10.77
C ASP A 104 0.68 29.67 -12.08
N MET A 105 1.49 30.27 -12.96
CA MET A 105 1.00 30.89 -14.19
C MET A 105 0.34 29.89 -15.14
N GLU A 106 0.86 28.66 -15.23
CA GLU A 106 0.28 27.61 -16.08
C GLU A 106 -1.07 27.15 -15.51
N MET A 107 -1.14 26.97 -14.20
CA MET A 107 -2.38 26.58 -13.51
C MET A 107 -3.46 27.66 -13.62
N MET A 108 -3.07 28.94 -13.50
CA MET A 108 -3.97 30.09 -13.68
C MET A 108 -4.49 30.25 -15.11
N ALA A 109 -3.79 29.70 -16.10
CA ALA A 109 -4.23 29.71 -17.50
C ALA A 109 -5.30 28.66 -17.84
N ARG A 110 -5.64 27.77 -16.89
CA ARG A 110 -6.70 26.76 -17.07
C ARG A 110 -8.08 27.40 -17.03
N ILE A 111 -9.09 26.67 -17.53
CA ILE A 111 -10.49 27.11 -17.53
C ILE A 111 -11.34 26.01 -16.85
N PRO A 112 -11.91 26.27 -15.66
CA PRO A 112 -11.69 27.45 -14.80
C PRO A 112 -10.24 27.52 -14.27
N ALA A 113 -9.80 28.72 -13.89
CA ALA A 113 -8.44 28.96 -13.40
C ALA A 113 -8.20 28.20 -12.10
N TRP A 114 -7.07 27.50 -12.02
CA TRP A 114 -6.62 26.82 -10.80
C TRP A 114 -5.78 27.79 -9.98
N ARG A 115 -6.36 28.36 -8.93
CA ARG A 115 -5.67 29.34 -8.08
C ARG A 115 -4.80 28.67 -7.02
N SER A 116 -5.13 27.43 -6.65
CA SER A 116 -4.42 26.63 -5.64
C SER A 116 -3.64 25.44 -6.22
N GLN A 117 -2.46 25.18 -5.65
CA GLN A 117 -1.54 24.11 -6.05
C GLN A 117 -0.59 23.72 -4.89
N LEU A 118 0.14 22.60 -5.03
CA LEU A 118 0.93 22.00 -3.95
C LEU A 118 2.00 22.92 -3.32
N GLY A 119 2.72 23.70 -4.13
CA GLY A 119 3.68 24.69 -3.66
C GLY A 119 3.03 25.83 -2.84
N MET A 120 1.80 26.22 -3.17
CA MET A 120 1.02 27.16 -2.36
C MET A 120 0.58 26.52 -1.05
N ALA A 121 0.14 25.25 -1.08
CA ALA A 121 -0.20 24.50 0.13
C ALA A 121 0.99 24.45 1.11
N HIS A 122 2.19 24.14 0.61
CA HIS A 122 3.42 24.16 1.42
C HIS A 122 3.72 25.56 2.00
N LYS A 123 3.58 26.63 1.21
CA LYS A 123 3.73 28.01 1.72
C LYS A 123 2.67 28.37 2.77
N SER A 124 1.47 27.82 2.65
CA SER A 124 0.37 28.03 3.60
C SER A 124 0.73 27.46 4.96
N PHE A 125 1.23 26.21 5.00
CA PHE A 125 1.74 25.58 6.22
C PHE A 125 2.82 26.42 6.90
N LEU A 126 3.87 26.78 6.17
CA LEU A 126 4.99 27.56 6.70
C LEU A 126 4.55 28.93 7.23
N SER A 127 3.64 29.59 6.52
CA SER A 127 3.06 30.87 6.95
C SER A 127 2.22 30.71 8.21
N ALA A 128 1.47 29.61 8.35
CA ALA A 128 0.66 29.34 9.51
C ALA A 128 1.53 29.19 10.77
N ILE A 129 2.60 28.40 10.67
CA ILE A 129 3.56 28.18 11.76
C ILE A 129 4.29 29.47 12.13
N GLY A 130 4.77 30.22 11.13
CA GLY A 130 5.41 31.52 11.33
C GLY A 130 4.50 32.53 12.02
N TYR A 131 3.28 32.69 11.51
CA TYR A 131 2.31 33.63 12.05
C TYR A 131 1.91 33.27 13.49
N ASP A 132 1.62 32.00 13.76
CA ASP A 132 1.26 31.49 15.09
C ASP A 132 2.37 31.73 16.12
N ALA A 133 3.64 31.48 15.75
CA ALA A 133 4.78 31.68 16.63
C ALA A 133 5.06 33.17 16.92
N ALA A 134 5.03 34.02 15.89
CA ALA A 134 5.36 35.45 16.04
C ALA A 134 4.18 36.34 16.47
N TYR A 135 2.95 35.79 16.55
CA TYR A 135 1.70 36.53 16.76
C TYR A 135 1.82 37.58 17.85
N ASN A 136 2.25 37.18 19.05
CA ASN A 136 2.28 38.04 20.23
C ASN A 136 3.30 39.19 20.15
N ILE A 137 4.31 39.10 19.28
CA ILE A 137 5.32 40.15 19.08
C ILE A 137 4.85 41.20 18.06
N MET A 138 3.97 40.82 17.14
CA MET A 138 3.42 41.73 16.13
C MET A 138 2.41 42.70 16.76
N SER A 139 2.41 43.95 16.27
CA SER A 139 1.36 44.92 16.56
C SER A 139 0.03 44.52 15.90
N SER A 140 -1.10 45.04 16.38
CA SER A 140 -2.40 44.76 15.79
C SER A 140 -2.49 45.12 14.30
N SER A 141 -1.85 46.22 13.87
CA SER A 141 -1.80 46.58 12.45
C SER A 141 -0.98 45.60 11.61
N GLU A 142 0.14 45.10 12.14
CA GLU A 142 0.97 44.11 11.44
C GLU A 142 0.23 42.77 11.34
N ARG A 143 -0.38 42.30 12.44
CA ARG A 143 -1.19 41.07 12.49
C ARG A 143 -2.29 41.09 11.45
N LYS A 144 -3.05 42.19 11.39
CA LYS A 144 -4.16 42.36 10.44
C LYS A 144 -3.67 42.41 9.00
N LYS A 145 -2.62 43.21 8.71
CA LYS A 145 -2.03 43.30 7.36
C LYS A 145 -1.57 41.94 6.83
N ILE A 146 -0.86 41.18 7.67
CA ILE A 146 -0.38 39.85 7.30
C ILE A 146 -1.56 38.89 7.12
N ALA A 147 -2.54 38.90 8.04
CA ALA A 147 -3.71 38.03 7.95
C ALA A 147 -4.52 38.26 6.66
N GLU A 148 -4.84 39.51 6.33
CA GLU A 148 -5.58 39.87 5.11
C GLU A 148 -4.81 39.45 3.84
N GLY A 149 -3.49 39.66 3.83
CA GLY A 149 -2.63 39.26 2.72
C GLY A 149 -2.55 37.74 2.54
N LEU A 150 -2.35 36.99 3.62
CA LEU A 150 -2.29 35.53 3.59
C LEU A 150 -3.65 34.91 3.26
N LYS A 151 -4.76 35.52 3.69
CA LYS A 151 -6.10 35.11 3.28
C LYS A 151 -6.24 35.19 1.75
N ARG A 152 -5.90 36.33 1.16
CA ARG A 152 -5.96 36.55 -0.30
C ARG A 152 -5.03 35.63 -1.08
N LEU A 153 -3.80 35.44 -0.60
CA LEU A 153 -2.77 34.71 -1.33
C LEU A 153 -2.90 33.19 -1.25
N ALA A 154 -3.48 32.68 -0.17
CA ALA A 154 -3.42 31.26 0.14
C ALA A 154 -4.76 30.69 0.63
N VAL A 155 -5.37 31.24 1.68
CA VAL A 155 -6.60 30.65 2.28
C VAL A 155 -7.76 30.64 1.28
N GLU A 156 -8.04 31.78 0.65
CA GLU A 156 -9.15 31.90 -0.28
C GLU A 156 -8.95 31.03 -1.54
N PRO A 157 -7.79 31.02 -2.22
CA PRO A 157 -7.52 30.04 -3.28
C PRO A 157 -7.67 28.58 -2.82
N ALA A 158 -7.05 28.22 -1.69
CA ALA A 158 -6.94 26.84 -1.26
C ALA A 158 -8.27 26.23 -0.82
N LEU A 159 -9.05 26.93 0.00
CA LEU A 159 -10.38 26.46 0.40
C LEU A 159 -11.42 26.78 -0.68
N GLY A 160 -11.29 27.90 -1.38
CA GLY A 160 -12.23 28.33 -2.42
C GLY A 160 -12.30 27.38 -3.60
N ASP A 161 -11.17 26.94 -4.16
CA ASP A 161 -11.20 26.08 -5.35
C ASP A 161 -11.60 24.63 -5.01
N TRP A 162 -11.48 24.20 -3.76
CA TRP A 162 -11.61 22.79 -3.35
C TRP A 162 -12.79 22.48 -2.42
N LEU A 163 -13.28 23.44 -1.64
CA LEU A 163 -14.26 23.20 -0.57
C LEU A 163 -15.43 24.20 -0.58
N LEU A 164 -15.15 25.50 -0.71
CA LEU A 164 -16.14 26.54 -0.45
C LEU A 164 -16.96 26.89 -1.70
N GLU A 165 -18.29 26.91 -1.56
CA GLU A 165 -19.19 27.45 -2.56
C GLU A 165 -19.18 28.99 -2.55
N PRO A 166 -19.38 29.66 -3.70
CA PRO A 166 -19.69 29.11 -5.02
C PRO A 166 -18.45 28.84 -5.91
N THR A 167 -17.24 28.91 -5.35
CA THR A 167 -15.98 28.90 -6.14
C THR A 167 -15.32 27.54 -6.29
N ARG A 168 -15.91 26.51 -5.68
CA ARG A 168 -15.40 25.13 -5.69
C ARG A 168 -15.43 24.56 -7.12
N ILE A 169 -14.27 24.10 -7.59
CA ILE A 169 -14.09 23.58 -8.95
C ILE A 169 -13.38 22.22 -9.01
N HIS A 170 -12.56 21.86 -8.02
CA HIS A 170 -11.74 20.63 -8.10
C HIS A 170 -12.45 19.38 -7.57
N SER A 171 -12.92 19.43 -6.32
CA SER A 171 -13.56 18.29 -5.65
C SER A 171 -14.86 17.83 -6.32
N LEU A 172 -15.36 18.60 -7.30
CA LEU A 172 -16.48 18.21 -8.17
C LEU A 172 -16.22 16.88 -8.89
N ASN A 173 -14.99 16.69 -9.39
CA ASN A 173 -14.59 15.50 -10.12
C ASN A 173 -13.36 14.84 -9.52
N SER A 174 -12.57 15.54 -8.71
CA SER A 174 -11.35 15.02 -8.10
C SER A 174 -11.47 14.97 -6.58
N MET A 175 -12.55 14.41 -6.05
CA MET A 175 -12.56 14.02 -4.64
C MET A 175 -11.71 12.75 -4.44
N GLY A 176 -11.13 12.61 -3.24
CA GLY A 176 -10.46 11.39 -2.79
C GLY A 176 -8.97 11.24 -3.12
N HIS A 177 -8.37 12.14 -3.91
CA HIS A 177 -6.93 12.18 -4.15
C HIS A 177 -6.21 13.14 -3.19
N ASN A 178 -4.89 12.99 -3.10
CA ASN A 178 -4.03 13.68 -2.15
C ASN A 178 -3.94 15.22 -2.27
N TRP A 179 -4.26 15.84 -3.43
CA TRP A 179 -4.21 17.32 -3.49
C TRP A 179 -5.33 17.95 -2.67
N TRP A 180 -6.45 17.24 -2.47
CA TRP A 180 -7.54 17.76 -1.63
C TRP A 180 -7.02 18.00 -0.21
N THR A 181 -6.39 17.00 0.41
CA THR A 181 -5.80 17.16 1.74
C THR A 181 -4.67 18.19 1.73
N SER A 182 -3.84 18.23 0.69
CA SER A 182 -2.76 19.22 0.63
C SER A 182 -3.26 20.65 0.60
N CYS A 183 -4.07 21.00 -0.39
CA CYS A 183 -4.58 22.35 -0.52
C CYS A 183 -5.51 22.71 0.65
N VAL A 184 -6.50 21.87 0.94
CA VAL A 184 -7.55 22.23 1.90
C VAL A 184 -7.04 22.17 3.34
N CYS A 185 -6.31 21.12 3.74
CA CYS A 185 -5.84 21.02 5.13
C CYS A 185 -4.72 22.01 5.44
N GLN A 186 -3.76 22.24 4.53
CA GLN A 186 -2.69 23.23 4.78
C GLN A 186 -3.22 24.67 4.73
N GLY A 187 -4.14 24.97 3.80
CA GLY A 187 -4.89 26.23 3.80
C GLY A 187 -5.74 26.40 5.06
N GLY A 188 -6.32 25.32 5.57
CA GLY A 188 -7.09 25.27 6.81
C GLY A 188 -6.27 25.51 8.07
N ILE A 189 -5.04 24.99 8.15
CA ILE A 189 -4.10 25.29 9.26
C ILE A 189 -3.75 26.78 9.24
N LEU A 190 -3.55 27.36 8.07
CA LEU A 190 -3.35 28.81 7.95
C LEU A 190 -4.61 29.58 8.37
N ALA A 191 -5.79 29.19 7.90
CA ALA A 191 -7.04 29.83 8.32
C ALA A 191 -7.24 29.78 9.84
N LEU A 192 -6.91 28.65 10.49
CA LEU A 192 -6.92 28.49 11.94
C LEU A 192 -6.06 29.55 12.65
N SER A 193 -4.83 29.84 12.18
CA SER A 193 -3.99 30.85 12.84
C SER A 193 -4.46 32.28 12.66
N LEU A 194 -5.33 32.56 11.67
CA LEU A 194 -5.76 33.92 11.32
C LEU A 194 -7.08 34.33 11.99
N GLN A 195 -7.82 33.43 12.64
CA GLN A 195 -9.20 33.67 13.12
C GLN A 195 -9.35 34.85 14.07
N ASN A 196 -8.34 35.14 14.89
CA ASN A 196 -8.39 36.27 15.81
C ASN A 196 -8.48 37.63 15.10
N GLU A 197 -7.94 37.74 13.89
CA GLU A 197 -7.97 38.97 13.07
C GLU A 197 -9.04 38.93 11.97
N LEU A 198 -9.42 37.72 11.53
CA LEU A 198 -10.37 37.48 10.44
C LEU A 198 -11.49 36.53 10.91
N PRO A 199 -12.50 37.02 11.65
CA PRO A 199 -13.54 36.16 12.21
C PRO A 199 -14.31 35.33 11.16
N GLU A 200 -14.40 35.82 9.92
CA GLU A 200 -15.09 35.13 8.82
C GLU A 200 -14.43 33.80 8.41
N VAL A 201 -13.13 33.62 8.65
CA VAL A 201 -12.45 32.35 8.29
C VAL A 201 -12.76 31.24 9.29
N LYS A 202 -13.39 31.57 10.43
CA LYS A 202 -13.81 30.59 11.43
C LYS A 202 -14.81 29.60 10.83
N ASP A 203 -15.84 30.10 10.17
CA ASP A 203 -16.88 29.27 9.54
C ASP A 203 -16.27 28.37 8.44
N TRP A 204 -15.24 28.85 7.74
CA TRP A 204 -14.55 28.05 6.71
C TRP A 204 -13.75 26.89 7.32
N VAL A 205 -13.12 27.10 8.47
CA VAL A 205 -12.40 26.05 9.19
C VAL A 205 -13.36 25.05 9.80
N GLU A 206 -14.48 25.50 10.37
CA GLU A 206 -15.53 24.62 10.88
C GLU A 206 -16.08 23.72 9.76
N GLN A 207 -16.36 24.30 8.59
CA GLN A 207 -16.79 23.53 7.42
C GLN A 207 -15.73 22.51 6.97
N LEU A 208 -14.44 22.87 6.97
CA LEU A 208 -13.36 21.92 6.68
C LEU A 208 -13.33 20.79 7.70
N HIS A 209 -13.44 21.10 9.00
CA HIS A 209 -13.46 20.08 10.04
C HIS A 209 -14.60 19.07 9.83
N GLU A 210 -15.79 19.56 9.48
CA GLU A 210 -16.96 18.73 9.18
C GLU A 210 -16.81 17.91 7.90
N SER A 211 -16.13 18.46 6.88
CA SER A 211 -15.98 17.81 5.56
C SER A 211 -14.80 16.85 5.48
N LEU A 212 -13.80 16.97 6.37
CA LEU A 212 -12.60 16.13 6.33
C LEU A 212 -12.90 14.61 6.34
N PRO A 213 -13.85 14.08 7.13
CA PRO A 213 -14.22 12.68 7.07
C PRO A 213 -14.67 12.23 5.67
N GLU A 214 -15.28 13.09 4.86
CA GLU A 214 -15.74 12.73 3.51
C GLU A 214 -14.59 12.34 2.57
N TRP A 215 -13.38 12.88 2.76
CA TRP A 215 -12.21 12.45 1.99
C TRP A 215 -11.79 11.02 2.34
N PHE A 216 -11.87 10.65 3.63
CA PHE A 216 -11.59 9.28 4.08
C PHE A 216 -12.68 8.29 3.65
N ASP A 217 -13.94 8.74 3.66
CA ASP A 217 -15.12 7.95 3.30
C ASP A 217 -15.46 7.99 1.81
N PHE A 218 -14.68 8.69 0.97
CA PHE A 218 -14.98 8.82 -0.45
C PHE A 218 -15.14 7.44 -1.09
N ALA A 219 -16.37 7.14 -1.51
CA ALA A 219 -16.79 5.81 -1.95
C ALA A 219 -16.36 5.45 -3.37
N GLY A 220 -15.68 6.37 -4.07
CA GLY A 220 -15.38 6.26 -5.49
C GLY A 220 -16.48 6.87 -6.37
N ASP A 221 -16.21 6.88 -7.67
CA ASP A 221 -17.15 7.35 -8.69
C ASP A 221 -17.17 6.33 -9.84
N ALA A 222 -18.32 5.67 -10.05
CA ALA A 222 -18.47 4.67 -11.09
C ALA A 222 -18.47 5.27 -12.51
N LEU A 223 -18.97 6.49 -12.69
CA LEU A 223 -19.00 7.16 -13.99
C LEU A 223 -17.58 7.59 -14.40
N GLN A 224 -16.81 8.09 -13.45
CA GLN A 224 -15.42 8.55 -13.66
C GLN A 224 -14.36 7.48 -13.39
N GLN A 225 -14.78 6.25 -13.05
CA GLN A 225 -13.89 5.11 -12.82
C GLN A 225 -12.88 5.36 -11.68
N LYS A 226 -13.30 6.10 -10.67
CA LYS A 226 -12.48 6.42 -9.50
C LYS A 226 -12.66 5.37 -8.43
N ALA A 227 -11.54 4.85 -7.94
CA ALA A 227 -11.53 4.01 -6.76
C ALA A 227 -11.98 4.82 -5.53
N LYS A 228 -12.51 4.12 -4.54
CA LYS A 228 -12.67 4.70 -3.21
C LYS A 228 -11.30 5.02 -2.62
N SER A 229 -11.25 6.03 -1.75
CA SER A 229 -9.98 6.47 -1.15
C SER A 229 -9.35 5.40 -0.27
N PHE A 230 -10.15 4.73 0.57
CA PHE A 230 -9.66 3.72 1.51
C PHE A 230 -10.32 2.35 1.32
N ASP A 231 -9.49 1.31 1.34
CA ASP A 231 -9.86 -0.09 1.48
C ASP A 231 -10.53 -0.37 2.82
N GLU A 232 -11.36 -1.41 2.86
CA GLU A 232 -11.98 -1.84 4.12
C GLU A 232 -10.94 -2.19 5.20
N ALA A 233 -9.77 -2.71 4.83
CA ALA A 233 -8.63 -2.98 5.72
C ALA A 233 -7.69 -1.77 5.93
N GLY A 234 -8.05 -0.58 5.43
CA GLY A 234 -7.39 0.70 5.74
C GLY A 234 -6.28 1.14 4.78
N GLY A 235 -6.01 0.40 3.71
CA GLY A 235 -5.06 0.82 2.69
C GLY A 235 -5.60 1.88 1.74
N MET A 236 -4.72 2.73 1.21
CA MET A 236 -5.09 3.86 0.34
C MET A 236 -4.51 3.63 -1.07
N TYR A 237 -5.30 3.91 -2.10
CA TYR A 237 -5.03 3.42 -3.47
C TYR A 237 -3.86 4.12 -4.20
N GLU A 238 -3.43 5.30 -3.76
CA GLU A 238 -2.48 6.16 -4.50
C GLU A 238 -1.01 5.77 -4.34
N SER A 239 -0.69 4.50 -4.07
CA SER A 239 0.64 4.02 -3.64
C SER A 239 1.07 4.57 -2.27
N LEU A 240 2.10 3.97 -1.67
CA LEU A 240 2.53 4.33 -0.30
C LEU A 240 2.95 5.81 -0.18
N ASN A 241 3.65 6.35 -1.18
CA ASN A 241 4.18 7.71 -1.13
C ASN A 241 3.06 8.76 -1.03
N TYR A 242 2.07 8.69 -1.92
CA TYR A 242 0.95 9.64 -1.92
C TYR A 242 -0.09 9.33 -0.84
N ALA A 243 -0.24 8.06 -0.45
CA ALA A 243 -1.02 7.70 0.73
C ALA A 243 -0.45 8.39 1.98
N ASN A 244 0.86 8.26 2.25
CA ASN A 244 1.49 8.91 3.39
C ASN A 244 1.41 10.43 3.27
N PHE A 245 1.65 11.00 2.08
CA PHE A 245 1.57 12.45 1.85
C PHE A 245 0.18 13.01 2.22
N GLY A 246 -0.90 12.49 1.63
CA GLY A 246 -2.24 13.02 1.89
C GLY A 246 -2.72 12.79 3.33
N ILE A 247 -2.44 11.61 3.90
CA ILE A 247 -2.79 11.28 5.28
C ILE A 247 -2.03 12.17 6.27
N GLN A 248 -0.73 12.40 6.06
CA GLN A 248 0.09 13.26 6.91
C GLN A 248 -0.50 14.66 7.01
N GLU A 249 -0.89 15.25 5.88
CA GLU A 249 -1.44 16.61 5.84
C GLU A 249 -2.82 16.72 6.51
N ALA A 250 -3.69 15.72 6.33
CA ALA A 250 -4.94 15.61 7.06
C ALA A 250 -4.73 15.53 8.58
N LEU A 251 -3.74 14.74 9.01
CA LEU A 251 -3.39 14.57 10.42
C LEU A 251 -2.79 15.84 11.04
N LEU A 252 -1.99 16.61 10.30
CA LEU A 252 -1.48 17.91 10.74
C LEU A 252 -2.63 18.88 11.06
N PHE A 253 -3.63 18.98 10.17
CA PHE A 253 -4.80 19.81 10.43
C PHE A 253 -5.58 19.31 11.64
N ARG A 254 -5.76 18.00 11.77
CA ARG A 254 -6.49 17.43 12.91
C ARG A 254 -5.79 17.67 14.26
N ILE A 255 -4.45 17.62 14.29
CA ILE A 255 -3.67 18.02 15.47
C ILE A 255 -3.86 19.51 15.78
N ALA A 256 -3.76 20.38 14.77
CA ALA A 256 -3.97 21.82 14.95
C ALA A 256 -5.38 22.14 15.46
N TRP A 257 -6.40 21.43 14.96
CA TRP A 257 -7.78 21.54 15.42
C TRP A 257 -7.93 21.21 16.91
N ILE A 258 -7.43 20.05 17.37
CA ILE A 258 -7.58 19.66 18.79
C ILE A 258 -6.80 20.58 19.74
N ASN A 259 -5.68 21.15 19.29
CA ASN A 259 -4.88 22.05 20.12
C ASN A 259 -5.54 23.43 20.25
N THR A 260 -6.23 23.89 19.20
CA THR A 260 -6.96 25.17 19.18
C THR A 260 -8.35 25.07 19.82
N HIS A 261 -8.93 23.86 19.86
CA HIS A 261 -10.27 23.59 20.41
C HIS A 261 -10.22 22.58 21.57
N PRO A 262 -9.51 22.90 22.67
CA PRO A 262 -9.31 21.96 23.78
C PRO A 262 -10.65 21.52 24.38
N GLY A 263 -10.83 20.21 24.53
CA GLY A 263 -12.04 19.61 25.09
C GLY A 263 -13.18 19.40 24.09
N GLN A 264 -13.05 19.86 22.84
CA GLN A 264 -13.99 19.51 21.78
C GLN A 264 -13.66 18.13 21.21
N ASN A 265 -14.71 17.37 20.84
CA ASN A 265 -14.54 16.09 20.17
C ASN A 265 -14.22 16.33 18.68
N PRO A 266 -13.05 15.88 18.16
CA PRO A 266 -12.66 16.09 16.77
C PRO A 266 -13.35 15.14 15.77
N GLY A 267 -14.53 14.61 16.11
CA GLY A 267 -15.23 13.57 15.35
C GLY A 267 -14.52 12.23 15.34
N ASP A 268 -15.14 11.20 14.77
CA ASP A 268 -14.51 9.91 14.51
C ASP A 268 -14.15 9.78 13.02
N ILE A 269 -13.00 9.17 12.74
CA ILE A 269 -12.55 8.80 11.39
C ILE A 269 -12.05 7.35 11.49
N PRO A 270 -12.92 6.35 11.28
CA PRO A 270 -12.63 4.94 11.55
C PRO A 270 -11.38 4.39 10.83
N GLN A 271 -11.05 4.95 9.67
CA GLN A 271 -9.90 4.60 8.84
C GLN A 271 -8.58 4.79 9.61
N LEU A 272 -8.49 5.80 10.47
CA LEU A 272 -7.24 6.13 11.19
C LEU A 272 -6.77 5.00 12.10
N ALA A 273 -7.70 4.24 12.69
CA ALA A 273 -7.37 3.09 13.53
C ALA A 273 -6.76 1.91 12.73
N LYS A 274 -6.92 1.90 11.41
CA LYS A 274 -6.43 0.82 10.51
C LYS A 274 -5.07 1.12 9.89
N LEU A 275 -4.65 2.39 9.92
CA LEU A 275 -3.39 2.85 9.33
C LEU A 275 -2.13 2.18 9.91
N PRO A 276 -2.03 1.90 11.23
CA PRO A 276 -0.89 1.18 11.77
C PRO A 276 -0.68 -0.19 11.11
N ASN A 277 -1.76 -0.95 10.92
CA ASN A 277 -1.71 -2.22 10.19
C ASN A 277 -1.36 -1.99 8.72
N TYR A 278 -2.03 -1.08 8.01
CA TYR A 278 -1.78 -0.84 6.59
C TYR A 278 -0.31 -0.53 6.29
N PHE A 279 0.26 0.51 6.91
CA PHE A 279 1.64 0.92 6.64
C PHE A 279 2.66 -0.17 7.01
N SER A 280 2.38 -0.94 8.06
CA SER A 280 3.23 -2.08 8.46
C SER A 280 3.14 -3.23 7.45
N GLN A 281 1.96 -3.54 6.95
CA GLN A 281 1.76 -4.64 6.00
C GLN A 281 2.42 -4.38 4.64
N VAL A 282 2.60 -3.12 4.25
CA VAL A 282 3.27 -2.71 3.00
C VAL A 282 4.75 -2.33 3.19
N CYS A 283 5.32 -2.52 4.38
CA CYS A 283 6.76 -2.34 4.61
C CYS A 283 7.51 -3.69 4.62
N TYR A 284 8.81 -3.61 4.42
CA TYR A 284 9.75 -4.72 4.44
C TYR A 284 10.89 -4.42 5.43
N PRO A 285 10.74 -4.87 6.70
CA PRO A 285 11.79 -4.77 7.70
C PRO A 285 13.03 -5.53 7.25
N ARG A 286 14.18 -4.85 7.27
CA ARG A 286 15.46 -5.41 6.84
C ARG A 286 16.61 -4.91 7.70
N THR A 287 17.76 -5.52 7.54
CA THR A 287 19.01 -4.97 8.07
C THR A 287 19.38 -3.71 7.28
N GLY A 288 19.42 -2.57 7.96
CA GLY A 288 19.59 -1.23 7.36
C GLY A 288 18.24 -0.51 7.16
N VAL A 289 18.25 0.48 6.25
CA VAL A 289 17.08 1.28 5.83
C VAL A 289 15.83 0.42 5.60
N LEU A 290 14.70 0.81 6.19
CA LEU A 290 13.40 0.17 5.99
C LEU A 290 13.02 0.24 4.51
N HIS A 291 12.68 -0.89 3.91
CA HIS A 291 12.09 -0.88 2.58
C HIS A 291 10.56 -0.88 2.64
N SER A 292 9.94 -0.51 1.54
CA SER A 292 8.49 -0.57 1.34
C SER A 292 8.16 -1.03 -0.06
N LEU A 293 6.91 -1.46 -0.26
CA LEU A 293 6.39 -1.74 -1.61
C LEU A 293 6.42 -0.46 -2.45
N ASN A 294 6.95 -0.59 -3.67
CA ASN A 294 7.10 0.51 -4.63
C ASN A 294 6.21 0.34 -5.87
N PHE A 295 5.06 -0.31 -5.74
CA PHE A 295 4.04 -0.29 -6.81
C PHE A 295 3.52 1.15 -7.01
N GLY A 296 3.34 1.55 -8.26
CA GLY A 296 2.86 2.89 -8.61
C GLY A 296 3.91 3.97 -8.40
N ASP A 297 3.47 5.22 -8.16
CA ASP A 297 4.36 6.37 -7.98
C ASP A 297 5.02 6.41 -6.58
N SER A 298 5.75 5.36 -6.23
CA SER A 298 6.43 5.20 -4.95
C SER A 298 7.88 4.74 -5.14
N HIS A 299 8.66 4.79 -4.06
CA HIS A 299 10.04 4.31 -4.03
C HIS A 299 10.23 3.37 -2.85
N LYS A 300 11.19 2.45 -2.95
CA LYS A 300 11.43 1.45 -1.91
C LYS A 300 11.87 2.04 -0.57
N ASN A 301 12.45 3.24 -0.54
CA ASN A 301 12.91 3.89 0.69
C ASN A 301 11.86 4.82 1.33
N VAL A 302 10.67 4.95 0.74
CA VAL A 302 9.56 5.71 1.33
C VAL A 302 9.08 5.01 2.60
N SER A 303 8.83 5.81 3.64
CA SER A 303 8.27 5.37 4.92
C SER A 303 7.12 6.29 5.36
N ALA A 304 6.33 5.83 6.31
CA ALA A 304 5.15 6.51 6.84
C ALA A 304 5.27 6.85 8.33
N GLU A 305 6.50 6.98 8.85
CA GLU A 305 6.75 7.23 10.27
C GLU A 305 6.17 8.58 10.71
N SER A 306 6.12 9.55 9.80
CA SER A 306 5.49 10.85 10.04
C SER A 306 3.99 10.73 10.32
N SER A 307 3.24 9.98 9.51
CA SER A 307 1.83 9.68 9.77
C SER A 307 1.66 8.91 11.09
N MET A 308 2.53 7.93 11.36
CA MET A 308 2.51 7.16 12.62
C MET A 308 2.74 8.04 13.85
N MET A 309 3.68 8.99 13.80
CA MET A 309 3.94 9.95 14.87
C MET A 309 2.72 10.82 15.16
N LEU A 310 2.05 11.32 14.11
CA LEU A 310 0.85 12.15 14.25
C LEU A 310 -0.34 11.35 14.80
N LEU A 311 -0.55 10.10 14.36
CA LEU A 311 -1.54 9.20 14.94
C LEU A 311 -1.29 8.96 16.44
N TYR A 312 -0.04 8.72 16.81
CA TYR A 312 0.35 8.58 18.21
C TYR A 312 0.06 9.85 19.01
N ALA A 313 0.29 11.02 18.42
CA ALA A 313 0.01 12.31 19.04
C ALA A 313 -1.49 12.59 19.20
N LEU A 314 -2.34 12.08 18.29
CA LEU A 314 -3.80 12.09 18.41
C LEU A 314 -4.35 11.10 19.46
N GLY A 315 -3.49 10.29 20.07
CA GLY A 315 -3.87 9.37 21.15
C GLY A 315 -4.01 7.90 20.74
N LEU A 316 -3.73 7.54 19.47
CA LEU A 316 -3.70 6.14 19.05
C LEU A 316 -2.40 5.49 19.57
N LYS A 317 -2.49 4.79 20.71
CA LYS A 317 -1.34 4.18 21.42
C LYS A 317 -1.10 2.72 21.04
N ASP A 318 -1.21 2.39 19.77
CA ASP A 318 -0.91 1.04 19.25
C ASP A 318 0.61 0.77 19.31
N PRO A 319 1.09 -0.32 19.94
CA PRO A 319 2.51 -0.69 19.95
C PRO A 319 3.15 -0.84 18.56
N THR A 320 2.36 -1.19 17.55
CA THR A 320 2.76 -1.28 16.14
C THR A 320 3.32 0.05 15.62
N ILE A 321 2.79 1.18 16.08
CA ILE A 321 3.29 2.51 15.73
C ILE A 321 4.73 2.68 16.21
N LEU A 322 5.02 2.33 17.46
CA LEU A 322 6.37 2.45 18.02
C LEU A 322 7.34 1.50 17.30
N TRP A 323 6.90 0.28 17.00
CA TRP A 323 7.68 -0.67 16.20
C TRP A 323 8.05 -0.09 14.84
N TYR A 324 7.07 0.45 14.11
CA TYR A 324 7.28 1.00 12.76
C TYR A 324 8.29 2.15 12.79
N ILE A 325 8.11 3.12 13.68
CA ILE A 325 9.01 4.27 13.81
C ILE A 325 10.44 3.79 14.14
N ALA A 326 10.59 2.77 14.98
CA ALA A 326 11.90 2.21 15.33
C ALA A 326 12.62 1.48 14.16
N GLN A 327 11.92 1.16 13.07
CA GLN A 327 12.55 0.58 11.88
C GLN A 327 13.14 1.63 10.93
N VAL A 328 12.75 2.90 11.04
CA VAL A 328 13.11 3.95 10.07
C VAL A 328 14.43 4.62 10.46
N GLU A 329 15.35 4.72 9.51
CA GLU A 329 16.63 5.40 9.72
C GLU A 329 16.49 6.92 9.62
N GLN A 330 17.29 7.67 10.40
CA GLN A 330 17.30 9.13 10.31
C GLN A 330 17.76 9.57 8.92
N GLY A 331 17.03 10.50 8.30
CA GLY A 331 17.37 11.01 6.97
C GLY A 331 16.96 10.11 5.80
N GLN A 332 16.27 9.00 6.04
CA GLN A 332 15.92 7.99 5.03
C GLN A 332 15.13 8.54 3.82
N HIS A 333 14.15 9.42 4.05
CA HIS A 333 13.28 9.97 3.00
C HIS A 333 13.03 11.47 3.23
N ARG A 334 12.96 12.25 2.14
CA ARG A 334 12.91 13.71 2.23
C ARG A 334 11.69 14.28 2.95
N ASP A 335 10.58 13.54 3.01
CA ASP A 335 9.31 13.96 3.63
C ASP A 335 9.14 13.42 5.06
N GLY A 336 10.19 12.79 5.61
CA GLY A 336 10.16 12.17 6.93
C GLY A 336 10.25 13.17 8.09
N PHE A 337 9.68 12.78 9.23
CA PHE A 337 9.69 13.56 10.47
C PHE A 337 10.85 13.11 11.38
N PHE A 338 12.08 13.31 10.90
CA PHE A 338 13.30 12.97 11.65
C PHE A 338 13.55 13.90 12.84
N LEU A 339 14.34 13.43 13.82
CA LEU A 339 14.59 14.14 15.07
C LEU A 339 15.18 15.54 14.84
N ASN A 340 16.02 15.71 13.82
CA ASN A 340 16.63 16.99 13.46
C ASN A 340 15.74 17.88 12.58
N ARG A 341 14.44 17.61 12.55
CA ARG A 341 13.43 18.43 11.87
C ARG A 341 12.38 18.88 12.89
N PRO A 342 11.80 20.08 12.76
CA PRO A 342 10.92 20.62 13.79
C PRO A 342 9.76 19.71 14.22
N MET A 343 9.06 19.10 13.26
CA MET A 343 7.96 18.18 13.58
C MET A 343 8.45 16.90 14.26
N GLY A 344 9.52 16.28 13.76
CA GLY A 344 10.08 15.08 14.39
C GLY A 344 10.63 15.36 15.78
N PHE A 345 11.30 16.50 15.97
CA PHE A 345 11.79 16.96 17.27
C PHE A 345 10.67 17.06 18.32
N LEU A 346 9.53 17.63 17.94
CA LEU A 346 8.40 17.85 18.85
C LEU A 346 7.50 16.62 19.05
N TYR A 347 7.38 15.76 18.04
CA TYR A 347 6.36 14.71 18.00
C TYR A 347 6.90 13.27 18.06
N THR A 348 8.22 13.05 17.95
CA THR A 348 8.78 11.70 18.10
C THR A 348 8.46 11.15 19.49
N PRO A 349 7.73 10.02 19.60
CA PRO A 349 7.40 9.43 20.89
C PRO A 349 8.60 8.73 21.54
N ASP A 350 8.45 8.35 22.81
CA ASP A 350 9.41 7.44 23.44
C ASP A 350 9.30 6.04 22.79
N LEU A 351 10.40 5.59 22.18
CA LEU A 351 10.50 4.31 21.48
C LEU A 351 11.02 3.19 22.39
N SER A 352 11.29 3.45 23.68
CA SER A 352 11.81 2.45 24.63
C SER A 352 10.91 1.21 24.77
N LYS A 353 9.62 1.35 24.45
CA LYS A 353 8.60 0.29 24.47
C LYS A 353 8.24 -0.25 23.09
N ALA A 354 8.98 0.12 22.05
CA ALA A 354 8.79 -0.48 20.73
C ALA A 354 9.04 -2.00 20.82
N PRO A 355 8.08 -2.86 20.41
CA PRO A 355 8.33 -4.29 20.39
C PRO A 355 9.35 -4.63 19.30
N ILE A 356 9.99 -5.80 19.41
CA ILE A 356 10.98 -6.25 18.41
C ILE A 356 10.27 -6.57 17.07
N THR A 357 9.11 -7.21 17.16
CA THR A 357 8.21 -7.51 16.05
C THR A 357 6.80 -7.02 16.39
N PRO A 358 5.99 -6.62 15.40
CA PRO A 358 4.61 -6.21 15.63
C PRO A 358 3.70 -7.44 15.78
N ASP A 359 2.62 -7.29 16.55
CA ASP A 359 1.59 -8.34 16.69
C ASP A 359 0.58 -8.25 15.53
N LEU A 360 1.05 -8.56 14.32
CA LEU A 360 0.27 -8.49 13.09
C LEU A 360 0.29 -9.84 12.36
N LYS A 361 -0.75 -10.11 11.58
CA LYS A 361 -0.79 -11.27 10.68
C LYS A 361 0.32 -11.17 9.62
N THR A 362 0.84 -12.33 9.21
CA THR A 362 1.87 -12.45 8.17
C THR A 362 1.33 -12.36 6.74
N SER A 363 0.02 -12.26 6.56
CA SER A 363 -0.56 -12.02 5.25
C SER A 363 -1.74 -11.06 5.36
N GLN A 364 -1.88 -10.16 4.39
CA GLN A 364 -2.94 -9.16 4.33
C GLN A 364 -3.45 -9.01 2.89
N LEU A 365 -4.76 -8.96 2.73
CA LEU A 365 -5.44 -8.63 1.47
C LEU A 365 -6.09 -7.26 1.63
N PHE A 366 -5.83 -6.37 0.67
CA PHE A 366 -6.52 -5.10 0.47
C PHE A 366 -7.30 -5.23 -0.84
N SER A 367 -8.53 -5.73 -0.75
CA SER A 367 -9.30 -6.18 -1.91
C SER A 367 -9.78 -5.05 -2.83
N ASP A 368 -9.93 -3.84 -2.32
CA ASP A 368 -10.60 -2.74 -3.03
C ASP A 368 -9.70 -2.04 -4.05
N PHE A 369 -8.42 -1.86 -3.69
CA PHE A 369 -7.38 -1.40 -4.63
C PHE A 369 -6.45 -2.52 -5.10
N GLY A 370 -6.66 -3.74 -4.60
CA GLY A 370 -6.11 -4.96 -5.19
C GLY A 370 -4.65 -5.21 -4.87
N TRP A 371 -4.27 -5.14 -3.59
CA TRP A 371 -2.93 -5.51 -3.11
C TRP A 371 -3.00 -6.67 -2.12
N ALA A 372 -1.99 -7.53 -2.14
CA ALA A 372 -1.82 -8.56 -1.12
C ALA A 372 -0.35 -8.69 -0.73
N THR A 373 -0.10 -8.92 0.54
CA THR A 373 1.22 -9.30 1.05
C THR A 373 1.13 -10.64 1.76
N MET A 374 2.19 -11.44 1.60
CA MET A 374 2.41 -12.70 2.28
C MET A 374 3.87 -12.74 2.71
N ARG A 375 4.15 -13.01 3.98
CA ARG A 375 5.53 -13.11 4.50
C ARG A 375 5.74 -14.31 5.41
N THR A 376 6.99 -14.73 5.57
CA THR A 376 7.33 -15.85 6.46
C THR A 376 7.31 -15.45 7.93
N SER A 377 7.69 -14.22 8.25
CA SER A 377 7.68 -13.65 9.60
C SER A 377 7.84 -12.12 9.55
N TRP A 378 7.82 -11.47 10.70
CA TRP A 378 8.15 -10.05 10.87
C TRP A 378 9.62 -9.78 11.22
N GLU A 379 10.43 -10.84 11.31
CA GLU A 379 11.88 -10.70 11.49
C GLU A 379 12.49 -9.96 10.31
N LYS A 380 13.60 -9.26 10.56
CA LYS A 380 14.35 -8.58 9.50
C LYS A 380 14.78 -9.57 8.44
N ASP A 381 14.74 -9.13 7.18
CA ASP A 381 15.24 -9.89 6.02
C ASP A 381 14.44 -11.19 5.73
N ALA A 382 13.27 -11.36 6.36
CA ALA A 382 12.33 -12.45 6.09
C ALA A 382 11.86 -12.44 4.63
N THR A 383 11.27 -13.53 4.14
CA THR A 383 10.75 -13.54 2.76
C THR A 383 9.39 -12.88 2.71
N MET A 384 9.14 -12.03 1.72
CA MET A 384 7.84 -11.46 1.42
C MET A 384 7.52 -11.56 -0.07
N LEU A 385 6.33 -12.04 -0.40
CA LEU A 385 5.70 -11.92 -1.71
C LEU A 385 4.62 -10.83 -1.63
N ALA A 386 4.70 -9.84 -2.50
CA ALA A 386 3.69 -8.81 -2.67
C ALA A 386 3.09 -8.91 -4.07
N VAL A 387 1.77 -8.80 -4.18
CA VAL A 387 1.02 -8.97 -5.43
C VAL A 387 0.09 -7.78 -5.63
N LYS A 388 0.00 -7.26 -6.86
CA LYS A 388 -0.93 -6.21 -7.24
C LYS A 388 -1.79 -6.64 -8.43
N SER A 389 -3.10 -6.46 -8.32
CA SER A 389 -4.04 -6.53 -9.43
C SER A 389 -5.27 -5.70 -9.08
N GLY A 390 -5.30 -4.45 -9.55
CA GLY A 390 -6.23 -3.44 -9.08
C GLY A 390 -6.55 -2.39 -10.13
N HIS A 391 -6.85 -1.17 -9.67
CA HIS A 391 -7.04 -0.04 -10.57
C HIS A 391 -5.73 0.44 -11.18
N THR A 392 -5.84 1.02 -12.38
CA THR A 392 -4.80 1.80 -13.05
C THR A 392 -5.40 3.15 -13.30
N TRP A 393 -4.95 4.16 -12.55
CA TRP A 393 -5.34 5.55 -12.70
C TRP A 393 -4.50 6.40 -11.74
N ASN A 394 -4.16 7.62 -12.16
CA ASN A 394 -3.35 8.57 -11.38
C ASN A 394 -2.01 7.96 -10.93
N HIS A 395 -1.83 7.72 -9.63
CA HIS A 395 -0.58 7.20 -9.04
C HIS A 395 -0.46 5.66 -9.04
N SER A 396 -1.44 4.95 -9.63
CA SER A 396 -1.39 3.51 -9.85
C SER A 396 -1.08 3.19 -11.31
N HIS A 397 0.04 2.49 -11.54
CA HIS A 397 0.56 2.14 -12.88
C HIS A 397 -0.24 1.05 -13.59
N ALA A 398 0.18 0.73 -14.81
CA ALA A 398 -0.37 -0.30 -15.68
C ALA A 398 0.25 -1.68 -15.39
N ASP A 399 0.13 -2.10 -14.13
CA ASP A 399 0.86 -3.21 -13.47
C ASP A 399 -0.08 -4.32 -12.95
N ALA A 400 -1.27 -4.49 -13.56
CA ALA A 400 -2.23 -5.51 -13.12
C ALA A 400 -1.65 -6.93 -13.25
N ASN A 401 -1.76 -7.72 -12.18
CA ASN A 401 -1.11 -9.04 -11.96
C ASN A 401 0.42 -8.99 -11.73
N SER A 402 1.02 -7.81 -11.53
CA SER A 402 2.43 -7.69 -11.13
C SER A 402 2.68 -8.21 -9.71
N PHE A 403 3.94 -8.49 -9.39
CA PHE A 403 4.38 -8.95 -8.09
C PHE A 403 5.84 -8.54 -7.80
N ILE A 404 6.20 -8.55 -6.53
CA ILE A 404 7.56 -8.31 -6.02
C ILE A 404 7.90 -9.43 -5.04
N VAL A 405 9.14 -9.93 -5.08
CA VAL A 405 9.66 -10.88 -4.10
C VAL A 405 10.83 -10.26 -3.37
N PHE A 406 10.66 -10.07 -2.07
CA PHE A 406 11.75 -9.77 -1.16
C PHE A 406 12.24 -11.04 -0.50
N HIS A 407 13.55 -11.22 -0.45
CA HIS A 407 14.18 -12.37 0.17
C HIS A 407 15.56 -12.00 0.69
N LYS A 408 15.87 -12.32 1.96
CA LYS A 408 17.20 -12.10 2.57
C LYS A 408 17.67 -10.63 2.44
N GLY A 409 16.75 -9.71 2.71
CA GLY A 409 17.04 -8.27 2.79
C GLY A 409 17.01 -7.48 1.48
N VAL A 410 16.69 -8.11 0.33
CA VAL A 410 16.62 -7.45 -0.98
C VAL A 410 15.35 -7.84 -1.75
N ASP A 411 14.87 -6.95 -2.61
CA ASP A 411 13.84 -7.15 -3.63
C ASP A 411 14.38 -7.96 -4.82
N ILE A 412 14.72 -9.24 -4.60
CA ILE A 412 15.40 -10.10 -5.59
C ILE A 412 14.64 -10.20 -6.93
N ILE A 413 13.30 -10.15 -6.89
CA ILE A 413 12.44 -9.85 -8.05
C ILE A 413 11.75 -8.54 -7.70
N LYS A 414 12.02 -7.49 -8.48
CA LYS A 414 11.64 -6.10 -8.17
C LYS A 414 10.60 -5.57 -9.14
N ASP A 415 10.06 -4.39 -8.82
CA ASP A 415 9.32 -3.57 -9.79
C ASP A 415 10.29 -2.61 -10.51
N GLY A 416 9.98 -2.21 -11.74
CA GLY A 416 10.76 -1.21 -12.49
C GLY A 416 10.80 0.15 -11.78
N GLY A 417 9.81 0.45 -10.94
CA GLY A 417 9.78 1.64 -10.11
C GLY A 417 9.17 2.85 -10.81
N ASN A 418 9.62 4.04 -10.45
CA ASN A 418 9.04 5.30 -10.90
C ASN A 418 10.11 6.36 -11.21
N CYS A 419 9.74 7.39 -11.97
CA CYS A 419 10.56 8.59 -12.10
C CYS A 419 9.73 9.89 -12.09
N TRP A 420 10.41 11.02 -12.20
CA TRP A 420 9.77 12.34 -12.17
C TRP A 420 8.85 12.55 -13.38
N TYR A 421 7.62 13.02 -13.14
CA TYR A 421 6.53 13.09 -14.13
C TYR A 421 6.84 13.73 -15.48
N PRO A 422 7.55 14.88 -15.55
CA PRO A 422 7.91 15.50 -16.82
C PRO A 422 8.93 14.69 -17.64
N ASN A 423 9.62 13.72 -17.03
CA ASN A 423 10.52 12.87 -17.76
C ASN A 423 9.74 11.97 -18.74
N PRO A 424 10.10 11.91 -20.03
CA PRO A 424 9.42 11.05 -20.99
C PRO A 424 9.37 9.57 -20.62
N ALA A 425 10.35 9.07 -19.85
CA ALA A 425 10.39 7.69 -19.38
C ALA A 425 9.22 7.35 -18.46
N TYR A 426 8.68 8.34 -17.71
CA TYR A 426 7.51 8.14 -16.86
C TYR A 426 6.34 7.59 -17.67
N ARG A 427 5.92 8.35 -18.70
CA ARG A 427 4.80 7.98 -19.58
C ARG A 427 5.12 6.82 -20.52
N ASN A 428 6.38 6.65 -20.93
CA ASN A 428 6.73 5.71 -22.00
C ASN A 428 7.18 4.33 -21.48
N TYR A 429 7.61 4.23 -20.22
CA TYR A 429 8.15 3.00 -19.64
C TYR A 429 7.61 2.75 -18.24
N PHE A 430 7.96 3.59 -17.24
CA PHE A 430 7.69 3.28 -15.83
C PHE A 430 6.20 3.11 -15.50
N PHE A 431 5.32 3.88 -16.13
CA PHE A 431 3.88 3.72 -15.95
C PHE A 431 3.32 2.47 -16.68
N GLN A 432 4.03 1.98 -17.69
CA GLN A 432 3.54 1.02 -18.66
C GLN A 432 3.83 -0.42 -18.24
N SER A 433 3.01 -1.37 -18.71
CA SER A 433 3.15 -2.81 -18.40
C SER A 433 4.55 -3.37 -18.60
N GLN A 434 5.35 -2.81 -19.52
CA GLN A 434 6.73 -3.21 -19.78
C GLN A 434 7.69 -3.01 -18.59
N ALA A 435 7.36 -2.15 -17.63
CA ALA A 435 8.16 -1.92 -16.42
C ALA A 435 7.81 -2.86 -15.25
N HIS A 436 6.90 -3.83 -15.46
CA HIS A 436 6.33 -4.65 -14.38
C HIS A 436 6.39 -6.15 -14.68
N ASN A 437 6.24 -6.99 -13.64
CA ASN A 437 6.30 -8.45 -13.78
C ASN A 437 4.96 -9.04 -14.25
N VAL A 438 4.58 -8.75 -15.50
CA VAL A 438 3.28 -9.11 -16.08
C VAL A 438 3.40 -10.03 -17.29
N VAL A 439 2.27 -10.46 -17.85
CA VAL A 439 2.21 -11.13 -19.16
C VAL A 439 1.83 -10.11 -20.22
N LEU A 440 2.53 -10.14 -21.34
CA LEU A 440 2.15 -9.40 -22.54
C LEU A 440 1.61 -10.37 -23.60
N PHE A 441 0.78 -9.84 -24.49
CA PHE A 441 0.30 -10.53 -25.68
C PHE A 441 0.70 -9.73 -26.91
N ASN A 442 1.48 -10.33 -27.81
CA ASN A 442 2.07 -9.65 -28.97
C ASN A 442 2.82 -8.34 -28.60
N GLY A 443 3.59 -8.31 -27.51
CA GLY A 443 4.27 -7.09 -27.05
C GLY A 443 3.40 -6.10 -26.27
N GLU A 444 2.09 -6.36 -26.15
CA GLU A 444 1.13 -5.43 -25.56
C GLU A 444 0.62 -5.92 -24.20
N GLY A 445 0.63 -5.01 -23.22
CA GLY A 445 0.01 -5.19 -21.91
C GLY A 445 -1.28 -4.39 -21.82
N GLN A 446 -1.43 -3.64 -20.72
CA GLN A 446 -2.54 -2.71 -20.58
C GLN A 446 -2.45 -1.57 -21.63
N PRO A 447 -3.59 -1.11 -22.15
CA PRO A 447 -3.64 0.03 -23.06
C PRO A 447 -3.04 1.30 -22.44
N ARG A 448 -2.20 2.01 -23.21
CA ARG A 448 -1.46 3.20 -22.74
C ARG A 448 -2.38 4.34 -22.32
N GLU A 449 -3.55 4.46 -22.95
CA GLU A 449 -4.55 5.48 -22.64
C GLU A 449 -5.10 5.38 -21.21
N GLN A 450 -5.00 4.21 -20.56
CA GLN A 450 -5.40 4.03 -19.17
C GLN A 450 -4.60 4.88 -18.19
N GLN A 451 -3.41 5.37 -18.60
CA GLN A 451 -2.68 6.40 -17.85
C GLN A 451 -3.53 7.66 -17.61
N TYR A 452 -4.40 8.01 -18.55
CA TYR A 452 -5.20 9.23 -18.53
C TYR A 452 -6.67 8.95 -18.23
N SER A 453 -7.26 7.96 -18.89
CA SER A 453 -8.68 7.63 -18.73
C SER A 453 -8.97 6.72 -17.53
N GLY A 454 -7.92 6.12 -16.95
CA GLY A 454 -8.07 5.02 -16.00
C GLY A 454 -8.47 3.71 -16.68
N SER A 455 -8.36 2.60 -15.95
CA SER A 455 -8.90 1.31 -16.37
C SER A 455 -10.39 1.21 -16.07
N THR A 456 -11.21 1.18 -17.11
CA THR A 456 -12.68 1.05 -16.99
C THR A 456 -13.11 -0.24 -16.33
N LEU A 457 -12.35 -1.31 -16.56
CA LEU A 457 -12.51 -2.58 -15.87
C LEU A 457 -11.29 -2.77 -14.97
N ARG A 458 -11.50 -2.76 -13.65
CA ARG A 458 -10.41 -2.92 -12.68
C ARG A 458 -9.90 -4.36 -12.59
N GLY A 459 -8.64 -4.51 -12.18
CA GLY A 459 -8.11 -5.78 -11.67
C GLY A 459 -8.61 -6.08 -10.26
N ASN A 460 -8.51 -7.33 -9.82
CA ASN A 460 -8.93 -7.72 -8.48
C ASN A 460 -8.01 -8.82 -7.90
N LEU A 461 -7.94 -8.88 -6.57
CA LEU A 461 -7.33 -9.99 -5.81
C LEU A 461 -8.40 -10.69 -4.97
N TYR A 462 -8.30 -12.02 -4.87
CA TYR A 462 -9.26 -12.87 -4.17
C TYR A 462 -8.59 -13.97 -3.36
N HIS A 463 -9.32 -14.48 -2.37
CA HIS A 463 -9.07 -15.76 -1.71
C HIS A 463 -7.69 -15.90 -1.07
N LEU A 464 -7.27 -14.90 -0.30
CA LEU A 464 -6.02 -14.98 0.47
C LEU A 464 -6.15 -16.04 1.57
N LEU A 465 -5.32 -17.07 1.51
CA LEU A 465 -5.17 -18.08 2.57
C LEU A 465 -3.73 -18.10 3.08
N ASP A 466 -3.57 -18.22 4.40
CA ASP A 466 -2.25 -18.33 5.05
C ASP A 466 -2.29 -19.41 6.14
N ALA A 467 -1.67 -20.56 5.86
CA ALA A 467 -1.50 -21.67 6.78
C ALA A 467 -0.05 -21.81 7.27
N GLY A 468 0.74 -20.73 7.28
CA GLY A 468 2.17 -20.79 7.60
C GLY A 468 3.00 -21.14 6.36
N ASN A 469 3.44 -22.40 6.23
CA ASN A 469 4.25 -22.86 5.08
C ASN A 469 3.44 -23.09 3.79
N VAL A 470 2.11 -22.92 3.81
CA VAL A 470 1.27 -22.92 2.60
C VAL A 470 0.46 -21.64 2.58
N LYS A 471 0.61 -20.84 1.52
CA LYS A 471 -0.14 -19.58 1.33
C LYS A 471 -0.66 -19.50 -0.09
N TYR A 472 -1.76 -18.80 -0.31
CA TYR A 472 -2.38 -18.69 -1.61
C TYR A 472 -3.08 -17.34 -1.82
N VAL A 473 -3.01 -16.80 -3.03
CA VAL A 473 -3.86 -15.69 -3.49
C VAL A 473 -4.15 -15.82 -4.99
N LEU A 474 -5.35 -15.40 -5.41
CA LEU A 474 -5.76 -15.32 -6.81
C LEU A 474 -5.77 -13.87 -7.28
N ALA A 475 -5.02 -13.58 -8.34
CA ALA A 475 -5.07 -12.31 -9.06
C ALA A 475 -5.84 -12.42 -10.37
N ASN A 476 -6.70 -11.45 -10.64
CA ASN A 476 -7.46 -11.34 -11.89
C ASN A 476 -7.22 -9.97 -12.53
N GLY A 477 -6.34 -9.97 -13.52
CA GLY A 477 -5.98 -8.79 -14.32
C GLY A 477 -6.79 -8.68 -15.60
N THR A 478 -7.83 -9.50 -15.80
CA THR A 478 -8.59 -9.55 -17.07
C THR A 478 -9.20 -8.19 -17.44
N GLY A 479 -9.69 -7.43 -16.47
CA GLY A 479 -10.31 -6.13 -16.70
C GLY A 479 -9.36 -5.15 -17.38
N PRO A 480 -8.21 -4.81 -16.76
CA PRO A 480 -7.33 -3.79 -17.31
C PRO A 480 -6.72 -4.15 -18.68
N VAL A 481 -6.62 -5.44 -19.02
CA VAL A 481 -6.13 -5.91 -20.32
C VAL A 481 -7.23 -6.46 -21.24
N SER A 482 -8.49 -6.07 -21.03
CA SER A 482 -9.64 -6.69 -21.72
C SER A 482 -9.66 -6.49 -23.23
N ASN A 483 -8.90 -5.52 -23.75
CA ASN A 483 -8.68 -5.30 -25.18
C ASN A 483 -8.08 -6.53 -25.87
N ASN A 484 -7.17 -7.23 -25.18
CA ASN A 484 -6.47 -8.40 -25.72
C ASN A 484 -6.93 -9.70 -25.05
N PHE A 485 -7.23 -9.66 -23.76
CA PHE A 485 -7.50 -10.84 -22.94
C PHE A 485 -8.99 -11.00 -22.64
N SER A 486 -9.50 -12.22 -22.82
CA SER A 486 -10.78 -12.65 -22.22
C SER A 486 -10.56 -13.35 -20.88
N ARG A 487 -9.31 -13.69 -20.55
CA ARG A 487 -8.90 -14.32 -19.29
C ARG A 487 -7.43 -14.00 -19.02
N ASN A 488 -7.14 -13.37 -17.88
CA ASN A 488 -5.78 -13.14 -17.38
C ASN A 488 -5.78 -13.35 -15.85
N PHE A 489 -5.84 -14.62 -15.44
CA PHE A 489 -5.77 -15.00 -14.03
C PHE A 489 -4.37 -15.47 -13.69
N ARG A 490 -3.88 -15.05 -12.54
CA ARG A 490 -2.59 -15.49 -11.99
C ARG A 490 -2.78 -15.96 -10.57
N HIS A 491 -2.43 -17.21 -10.31
CA HIS A 491 -2.46 -17.79 -8.98
C HIS A 491 -1.03 -17.79 -8.41
N PHE A 492 -0.90 -17.39 -7.15
CA PHE A 492 0.32 -17.59 -6.39
C PHE A 492 0.06 -18.62 -5.31
N LEU A 493 0.63 -19.81 -5.44
CA LEU A 493 0.63 -20.84 -4.41
C LEU A 493 2.05 -20.94 -3.84
N TRP A 494 2.23 -20.47 -2.61
CA TRP A 494 3.52 -20.56 -1.92
C TRP A 494 3.51 -21.77 -1.00
N MET A 495 4.36 -22.76 -1.27
CA MET A 495 4.57 -23.93 -0.41
C MET A 495 6.05 -24.07 -0.03
N ASP A 496 6.33 -24.06 1.26
CA ASP A 496 7.67 -24.13 1.83
C ASP A 496 8.61 -23.06 1.22
N ASN A 497 9.64 -23.48 0.47
CA ASN A 497 10.62 -22.61 -0.16
C ASN A 497 10.30 -22.36 -1.65
N VAL A 498 9.08 -22.66 -2.12
CA VAL A 498 8.71 -22.48 -3.53
C VAL A 498 7.45 -21.65 -3.65
N ILE A 499 7.52 -20.60 -4.48
CA ILE A 499 6.34 -19.86 -4.95
C ILE A 499 6.00 -20.37 -6.34
N TYR A 500 4.87 -21.06 -6.48
CA TYR A 500 4.33 -21.47 -7.77
C TYR A 500 3.45 -20.35 -8.32
N MET A 501 3.82 -19.82 -9.48
CA MET A 501 3.03 -18.87 -10.25
C MET A 501 2.32 -19.63 -11.37
N ILE A 502 0.98 -19.65 -11.34
CA ILE A 502 0.15 -20.33 -12.34
C ILE A 502 -0.63 -19.28 -13.11
N ASP A 503 -0.39 -19.16 -14.41
CA ASP A 503 -1.11 -18.25 -15.29
C ASP A 503 -2.19 -19.01 -16.07
N ASP A 504 -3.43 -18.54 -16.03
CA ASP A 504 -4.54 -19.05 -16.82
C ASP A 504 -5.00 -17.97 -17.80
N LEU A 505 -4.56 -18.13 -19.04
CA LEU A 505 -4.58 -17.08 -20.05
C LEU A 505 -5.47 -17.47 -21.20
N LYS A 506 -6.28 -16.51 -21.67
CA LYS A 506 -7.04 -16.61 -22.91
C LYS A 506 -7.17 -15.25 -23.55
N THR A 507 -6.85 -15.18 -24.83
CA THR A 507 -6.94 -13.96 -25.63
C THR A 507 -8.05 -14.08 -26.67
N HIS A 508 -8.47 -12.95 -27.24
CA HIS A 508 -9.51 -12.91 -28.27
C HIS A 508 -8.99 -13.41 -29.63
N LYS A 509 -7.66 -13.39 -29.82
CA LYS A 509 -6.97 -13.75 -31.07
C LYS A 509 -5.85 -14.76 -30.78
N VAL A 510 -5.45 -15.51 -31.80
CA VAL A 510 -4.22 -16.30 -31.76
C VAL A 510 -3.02 -15.35 -31.88
N GLY A 511 -1.98 -15.59 -31.09
CA GLY A 511 -0.76 -14.76 -31.08
C GLY A 511 0.26 -15.27 -30.07
N GLN A 512 1.22 -14.43 -29.70
CA GLN A 512 2.35 -14.78 -28.86
C GLN A 512 2.17 -14.28 -27.43
N PHE A 513 2.57 -15.11 -26.47
CA PHE A 513 2.59 -14.76 -25.05
C PHE A 513 4.04 -14.59 -24.58
N GLU A 514 4.25 -13.61 -23.72
CA GLU A 514 5.54 -13.38 -23.09
C GLU A 514 5.39 -12.95 -21.62
N TRP A 515 6.36 -13.35 -20.79
CA TRP A 515 6.38 -13.09 -19.34
C TRP A 515 7.57 -12.21 -19.00
N LEU A 516 7.33 -11.08 -18.35
CA LEU A 516 8.37 -10.14 -17.95
C LEU A 516 8.90 -10.45 -16.54
N TRP A 517 10.22 -10.33 -16.38
CA TRP A 517 10.96 -10.61 -15.15
C TRP A 517 11.99 -9.54 -14.87
N HIS A 518 11.68 -8.66 -13.92
CA HIS A 518 12.54 -7.62 -13.40
C HIS A 518 13.28 -8.14 -12.17
N THR A 519 14.59 -8.31 -12.29
CA THR A 519 15.43 -8.93 -11.24
C THR A 519 16.38 -7.91 -10.65
N ASN A 520 16.67 -8.02 -9.35
CA ASN A 520 17.69 -7.20 -8.69
C ASN A 520 18.89 -8.06 -8.30
N GLY A 521 19.89 -8.15 -9.18
CA GLY A 521 21.12 -8.90 -8.92
C GLY A 521 21.79 -9.42 -10.18
N THR A 522 22.79 -10.27 -9.99
CA THR A 522 23.42 -11.01 -11.09
C THR A 522 22.56 -12.21 -11.45
N TYR A 523 22.31 -12.39 -12.74
CA TYR A 523 21.54 -13.49 -13.29
C TYR A 523 22.46 -14.46 -14.03
N LYS A 524 22.08 -15.74 -14.04
CA LYS A 524 22.77 -16.79 -14.78
C LYS A 524 21.77 -17.85 -15.24
N LYS A 525 21.61 -17.99 -16.55
CA LYS A 525 20.91 -19.13 -17.13
C LYS A 525 21.75 -20.39 -16.96
N SER A 526 21.12 -21.49 -16.54
CA SER A 526 21.77 -22.78 -16.33
C SER A 526 20.80 -23.89 -16.68
N GLY A 527 20.90 -24.38 -17.92
CA GLY A 527 19.89 -25.29 -18.47
C GLY A 527 18.55 -24.57 -18.60
N ILE A 528 17.53 -25.12 -17.94
CA ILE A 528 16.14 -24.61 -17.96
C ILE A 528 15.88 -23.52 -16.91
N ASP A 529 16.88 -23.22 -16.07
CA ASP A 529 16.76 -22.35 -14.90
C ASP A 529 17.41 -21.00 -15.14
N VAL A 530 16.81 -19.94 -14.59
CA VAL A 530 17.47 -18.65 -14.39
C VAL A 530 17.76 -18.47 -12.91
N ASN A 531 19.04 -18.46 -12.54
CA ASN A 531 19.48 -18.18 -11.17
C ASN A 531 19.69 -16.68 -11.02
N VAL A 532 19.11 -16.08 -10.00
CA VAL A 532 19.32 -14.66 -9.64
C VAL A 532 19.96 -14.62 -8.26
N THR A 533 21.03 -13.86 -8.11
CA THR A 533 21.77 -13.73 -6.84
C THR A 533 22.15 -12.28 -6.58
N ASN A 534 21.90 -11.82 -5.34
CA ASN A 534 22.29 -10.51 -4.86
C ASN A 534 22.70 -10.60 -3.39
N GLY A 535 24.02 -10.51 -3.15
CA GLY A 535 24.59 -10.77 -1.83
C GLY A 535 24.21 -12.17 -1.32
N ASN A 536 23.55 -12.22 -0.16
CA ASN A 536 23.09 -13.46 0.47
C ASN A 536 21.72 -13.94 -0.05
N SER A 537 21.05 -13.17 -0.90
CA SER A 537 19.78 -13.55 -1.49
C SER A 537 19.99 -14.29 -2.80
N SER A 538 19.30 -15.41 -2.99
CA SER A 538 19.29 -16.11 -4.26
C SER A 538 17.96 -16.82 -4.51
N VAL A 539 17.50 -16.78 -5.76
CA VAL A 539 16.32 -17.50 -6.22
C VAL A 539 16.59 -18.19 -7.55
N VAL A 540 15.82 -19.24 -7.84
CA VAL A 540 15.76 -19.88 -9.17
C VAL A 540 14.39 -19.64 -9.77
N ILE A 541 14.34 -19.09 -10.98
CA ILE A 541 13.13 -18.99 -11.79
C ILE A 541 13.16 -20.17 -12.77
N ARG A 542 12.18 -21.07 -12.65
CA ARG A 542 12.07 -22.29 -13.45
C ARG A 542 10.70 -22.36 -14.13
N PRO A 543 10.58 -21.99 -15.41
CA PRO A 543 9.38 -22.26 -16.20
C PRO A 543 9.18 -23.76 -16.40
N LEU A 544 7.96 -24.26 -16.19
CA LEU A 544 7.63 -25.69 -16.26
C LEU A 544 6.58 -25.94 -17.33
N TYR A 545 5.53 -25.12 -17.39
CA TYR A 545 4.48 -25.18 -18.42
C TYR A 545 4.24 -23.80 -19.03
N PRO A 546 3.81 -23.72 -20.30
CA PRO A 546 3.54 -24.84 -21.22
C PRO A 546 4.84 -25.54 -21.68
N ARG A 547 5.96 -24.82 -21.65
CA ARG A 547 7.29 -25.28 -22.05
C ARG A 547 8.32 -24.86 -21.01
N MET A 548 9.42 -25.59 -20.95
CA MET A 548 10.58 -25.17 -20.15
C MET A 548 11.35 -24.10 -20.93
N LEU A 549 12.24 -23.37 -20.25
CA LEU A 549 13.22 -22.53 -20.94
C LEU A 549 14.20 -23.42 -21.72
N ALA A 550 14.58 -22.99 -22.92
CA ALA A 550 15.55 -23.69 -23.76
C ALA A 550 16.85 -23.92 -22.99
N LYS A 551 17.41 -25.14 -23.07
CA LYS A 551 18.56 -25.56 -22.24
C LYS A 551 19.85 -24.79 -22.55
N SER A 552 19.97 -24.23 -23.75
CA SER A 552 21.08 -23.39 -24.19
C SER A 552 20.54 -22.11 -24.84
N ASP A 553 21.45 -21.20 -25.20
CA ASP A 553 21.11 -20.00 -25.98
C ASP A 553 21.07 -20.28 -27.49
N PHE A 554 21.39 -21.50 -27.91
CA PHE A 554 21.17 -21.96 -29.29
C PHE A 554 19.71 -22.36 -29.47
N VAL A 555 18.82 -21.36 -29.46
CA VAL A 555 17.36 -21.54 -29.50
C VAL A 555 16.86 -22.32 -30.72
N HIS A 556 17.65 -22.36 -31.81
CA HIS A 556 17.35 -23.16 -32.99
C HIS A 556 17.36 -24.67 -32.74
N ASP A 557 18.09 -25.14 -31.72
CA ASP A 557 18.06 -26.54 -31.27
C ASP A 557 16.80 -26.88 -30.45
N TYR A 558 16.09 -25.84 -29.97
CA TYR A 558 14.91 -25.95 -29.10
C TYR A 558 13.77 -25.04 -29.59
N PRO A 559 13.31 -25.17 -30.84
CA PRO A 559 12.39 -24.21 -31.48
C PRO A 559 11.00 -24.15 -30.83
N GLU A 560 10.66 -25.14 -30.00
CA GLU A 560 9.38 -25.20 -29.31
C GLU A 560 9.45 -24.78 -27.84
N ASP A 561 10.64 -24.62 -27.26
CA ASP A 561 10.83 -24.24 -25.85
C ASP A 561 10.77 -22.72 -25.68
N LEU A 562 10.55 -22.26 -24.44
CA LEU A 562 10.62 -20.82 -24.17
C LEU A 562 12.03 -20.32 -24.45
N TYR A 563 12.16 -19.19 -25.13
CA TYR A 563 13.42 -18.45 -25.18
C TYR A 563 13.29 -17.18 -24.34
N TRP A 564 14.43 -16.65 -23.90
CA TRP A 564 14.47 -15.36 -23.22
C TRP A 564 15.06 -14.28 -24.14
N GLU A 565 14.57 -13.07 -23.99
CA GLU A 565 15.18 -11.86 -24.51
C GLU A 565 15.59 -10.98 -23.33
N GLU A 566 16.75 -10.35 -23.46
CA GLU A 566 17.22 -9.35 -22.51
C GLU A 566 16.82 -7.96 -23.02
N ILE A 567 16.09 -7.22 -22.20
CA ILE A 567 15.59 -5.90 -22.55
C ILE A 567 16.28 -4.86 -21.69
N GLU A 568 16.81 -3.82 -22.32
CA GLU A 568 17.44 -2.69 -21.66
C GLU A 568 16.41 -1.60 -21.36
N ALA A 569 16.44 -1.07 -20.14
CA ALA A 569 15.53 -0.04 -19.64
C ALA A 569 16.29 0.99 -18.78
N PRO A 570 15.75 2.21 -18.59
CA PRO A 570 16.35 3.18 -17.70
C PRO A 570 16.30 2.72 -16.24
N THR A 571 17.34 3.02 -15.45
CA THR A 571 17.29 2.88 -13.99
C THR A 571 16.29 3.88 -13.38
N GLU A 572 15.72 3.53 -12.24
CA GLU A 572 14.78 4.39 -11.49
C GLU A 572 15.36 5.80 -11.21
N ASP A 573 16.66 5.89 -10.91
CA ASP A 573 17.35 7.16 -10.65
C ASP A 573 17.72 7.94 -11.93
N LEU A 574 17.41 7.38 -13.11
CA LEU A 574 17.70 7.91 -14.45
C LEU A 574 19.19 8.16 -14.73
N LYS A 575 20.10 7.56 -13.95
CA LYS A 575 21.55 7.74 -14.12
C LYS A 575 22.20 6.66 -14.99
N GLY A 576 21.45 5.66 -15.42
CA GLY A 576 21.95 4.60 -16.29
C GLY A 576 20.83 3.74 -16.85
N THR A 577 21.22 2.54 -17.28
CA THR A 577 20.30 1.51 -17.74
C THR A 577 20.47 0.24 -16.92
N GLU A 578 19.40 -0.55 -16.91
CA GLU A 578 19.32 -1.86 -16.30
C GLU A 578 18.66 -2.85 -17.27
N LYS A 579 18.73 -4.13 -16.92
CA LYS A 579 18.26 -5.22 -17.76
C LYS A 579 17.19 -6.03 -17.05
N TYR A 580 16.13 -6.34 -17.78
CA TYR A 580 15.11 -7.31 -17.38
C TYR A 580 14.91 -8.33 -18.50
N TYR A 581 14.19 -9.41 -18.21
CA TYR A 581 14.01 -10.52 -19.16
C TYR A 581 12.57 -10.65 -19.59
N SER A 582 12.37 -10.99 -20.86
CA SER A 582 11.10 -11.44 -21.39
C SER A 582 11.22 -12.90 -21.80
N PHE A 583 10.37 -13.78 -21.26
CA PHE A 583 10.31 -15.17 -21.69
C PHE A 583 9.21 -15.32 -22.73
N HIS A 584 9.56 -15.71 -23.96
CA HIS A 584 8.63 -15.80 -25.08
C HIS A 584 8.24 -17.24 -25.34
N LEU A 585 6.94 -17.46 -25.56
CA LEU A 585 6.42 -18.71 -26.11
C LEU A 585 6.47 -18.67 -27.64
N PRO A 586 7.27 -19.52 -28.32
CA PRO A 586 7.35 -19.51 -29.78
C PRO A 586 6.03 -19.83 -30.48
N ALA A 587 5.19 -20.65 -29.83
CA ALA A 587 3.91 -21.06 -30.38
C ALA A 587 2.90 -19.92 -30.38
N GLU A 588 2.26 -19.70 -31.53
CA GLU A 588 1.10 -18.82 -31.62
C GLU A 588 -0.17 -19.55 -31.17
N VAL A 589 -0.74 -19.10 -30.06
CA VAL A 589 -1.93 -19.69 -29.45
C VAL A 589 -2.83 -18.59 -28.89
N ASN A 590 -4.08 -18.93 -28.56
CA ASN A 590 -4.99 -18.01 -27.87
C ASN A 590 -5.31 -18.44 -26.43
N ARG A 591 -4.65 -19.51 -25.95
CA ARG A 591 -4.87 -20.04 -24.61
C ARG A 591 -3.61 -20.70 -24.09
N VAL A 592 -3.24 -20.38 -22.86
CA VAL A 592 -2.07 -20.95 -22.19
C VAL A 592 -2.41 -21.24 -20.73
N LYS A 593 -1.92 -22.38 -20.24
CA LYS A 593 -1.77 -22.63 -18.79
C LYS A 593 -0.29 -22.63 -18.46
N GLY A 594 0.16 -21.53 -17.89
CA GLY A 594 1.53 -21.33 -17.45
C GLY A 594 1.74 -21.88 -16.04
N LEU A 595 2.90 -22.47 -15.78
CA LEU A 595 3.35 -22.79 -14.43
C LEU A 595 4.84 -22.52 -14.35
N THR A 596 5.21 -21.59 -13.48
CA THR A 596 6.60 -21.24 -13.17
C THR A 596 6.84 -21.39 -11.68
N ALA A 597 7.95 -22.03 -11.30
CA ALA A 597 8.39 -22.10 -9.92
C ALA A 597 9.47 -21.05 -9.65
N ILE A 598 9.28 -20.26 -8.59
CA ILE A 598 10.30 -19.40 -7.99
C ILE A 598 10.79 -20.13 -6.74
N ILE A 599 11.99 -20.69 -6.80
CA ILE A 599 12.61 -21.48 -5.73
C ILE A 599 13.50 -20.55 -4.91
N LEU A 600 13.14 -20.35 -3.65
CA LEU A 600 13.87 -19.56 -2.67
C LEU A 600 15.04 -20.38 -2.13
N LYS A 601 16.26 -19.84 -2.13
CA LYS A 601 17.43 -20.53 -1.56
C LYS A 601 17.75 -20.02 -0.16
N ASP A 602 18.06 -20.94 0.75
CA ASP A 602 18.53 -20.58 2.08
C ASP A 602 19.91 -19.90 2.05
N ALA A 603 20.74 -20.27 1.06
CA ALA A 603 22.05 -19.68 0.74
C ALA A 603 22.32 -19.68 -0.78
N PRO A 604 23.12 -18.73 -1.33
CA PRO A 604 23.36 -18.63 -2.77
C PRO A 604 23.92 -19.89 -3.45
N ASP A 605 24.74 -20.66 -2.74
CA ASP A 605 25.39 -21.88 -3.21
C ASP A 605 24.60 -23.16 -2.91
N GLU A 606 23.37 -23.05 -2.38
CA GLU A 606 22.50 -24.20 -2.12
C GLU A 606 22.25 -24.99 -3.41
N LYS A 607 22.55 -26.29 -3.34
CA LYS A 607 22.37 -27.27 -4.42
C LYS A 607 21.22 -28.24 -4.17
N ASP A 608 20.84 -28.42 -2.91
CA ASP A 608 19.70 -29.25 -2.52
C ASP A 608 18.40 -28.49 -2.78
N LEU A 609 18.03 -28.41 -4.05
CA LEU A 609 16.81 -27.76 -4.50
C LEU A 609 15.70 -28.79 -4.72
N PRO A 610 14.42 -28.41 -4.61
CA PRO A 610 13.31 -29.28 -4.93
C PRO A 610 13.43 -29.87 -6.34
N GLN A 611 13.38 -31.21 -6.42
CA GLN A 611 13.34 -31.93 -7.68
C GLN A 611 11.90 -31.93 -8.19
N MET A 612 11.67 -31.42 -9.40
CA MET A 612 10.34 -31.26 -9.97
C MET A 612 10.22 -32.10 -11.24
N GLU A 613 9.39 -33.13 -11.19
CA GLU A 613 9.03 -33.96 -12.34
C GLU A 613 7.74 -33.42 -12.96
N ARG A 614 7.77 -33.04 -14.24
CA ARG A 614 6.57 -32.69 -15.01
C ARG A 614 5.73 -33.92 -15.26
N ARG A 615 4.41 -33.79 -15.09
CA ARG A 615 3.44 -34.88 -15.26
C ARG A 615 2.20 -34.39 -15.99
N GLU A 616 1.61 -35.25 -16.78
CA GLU A 616 0.39 -34.92 -17.52
C GLU A 616 -0.46 -36.18 -17.69
N GLY A 617 -1.75 -35.95 -17.87
CA GLY A 617 -2.71 -36.99 -18.19
C GLY A 617 -3.91 -36.38 -18.89
N GLN A 618 -5.00 -37.14 -18.96
CA GLN A 618 -6.21 -36.69 -19.62
C GLN A 618 -6.78 -35.44 -18.93
N ASP A 619 -6.70 -34.31 -19.62
CA ASP A 619 -7.19 -33.00 -19.20
C ASP A 619 -6.58 -32.44 -17.90
N TRP A 620 -5.37 -32.86 -17.52
CA TRP A 620 -4.61 -32.27 -16.40
C TRP A 620 -3.12 -32.23 -16.67
N ILE A 621 -2.46 -31.21 -16.15
CA ILE A 621 -0.99 -31.12 -16.05
C ILE A 621 -0.61 -31.04 -14.57
N GLY A 622 0.63 -31.32 -14.23
CA GLY A 622 1.04 -31.32 -12.83
C GLY A 622 2.53 -31.50 -12.62
N LEU A 623 2.91 -31.46 -11.35
CA LEU A 623 4.26 -31.68 -10.88
C LEU A 623 4.26 -32.72 -9.78
N ARG A 624 5.27 -33.58 -9.78
CA ARG A 624 5.69 -34.31 -8.58
C ARG A 624 6.96 -33.66 -8.05
N ILE A 625 6.86 -33.08 -6.87
CA ILE A 625 7.96 -32.38 -6.21
C ILE A 625 8.51 -33.25 -5.09
N ARG A 626 9.82 -33.52 -5.10
CA ARG A 626 10.54 -34.23 -4.04
C ARG A 626 11.54 -33.29 -3.38
N HIS A 627 11.44 -33.14 -2.07
CA HIS A 627 12.37 -32.30 -1.31
C HIS A 627 12.35 -32.68 0.18
N LYS A 628 13.53 -32.82 0.80
CA LYS A 628 13.71 -33.06 2.25
C LYS A 628 12.79 -34.18 2.80
N GLY A 629 12.70 -35.31 2.09
CA GLY A 629 11.90 -36.49 2.49
C GLY A 629 10.38 -36.32 2.35
N LYS A 630 9.92 -35.27 1.68
CA LYS A 630 8.50 -35.00 1.38
C LYS A 630 8.26 -35.06 -0.13
N ILE A 631 7.12 -35.66 -0.49
CA ILE A 631 6.56 -35.61 -1.85
C ILE A 631 5.34 -34.70 -1.83
N THR A 632 5.28 -33.75 -2.75
CA THR A 632 4.07 -32.96 -3.05
C THR A 632 3.69 -33.22 -4.50
N ASP A 633 2.48 -33.75 -4.73
CA ASP A 633 1.89 -33.82 -6.05
C ASP A 633 0.98 -32.60 -6.25
N LEU A 634 1.23 -31.78 -7.27
CA LEU A 634 0.44 -30.62 -7.66
C LEU A 634 -0.22 -30.89 -9.01
N TYR A 635 -1.54 -30.72 -9.09
CA TYR A 635 -2.32 -30.92 -10.31
C TYR A 635 -3.08 -29.65 -10.67
N ILE A 636 -3.06 -29.31 -11.96
CA ILE A 636 -3.80 -28.21 -12.56
C ILE A 636 -4.77 -28.82 -13.57
N ASN A 637 -6.05 -28.60 -13.30
CA ASN A 637 -7.15 -29.10 -14.09
C ASN A 637 -7.34 -28.24 -15.34
N GLN A 638 -7.23 -28.86 -16.50
CA GLN A 638 -7.38 -28.14 -17.74
C GLN A 638 -8.86 -27.80 -18.01
N LEU A 639 -9.83 -28.56 -17.50
CA LEU A 639 -11.27 -28.33 -17.73
C LEU A 639 -11.87 -27.24 -16.85
N ALA A 640 -11.32 -27.01 -15.65
CA ALA A 640 -11.89 -26.14 -14.62
C ALA A 640 -11.56 -24.64 -14.79
N ASP A 641 -11.42 -24.18 -16.04
CA ASP A 641 -11.05 -22.80 -16.38
C ASP A 641 -12.22 -21.96 -16.90
N GLY A 642 -13.45 -22.43 -16.69
CA GLY A 642 -14.67 -21.78 -17.15
C GLY A 642 -14.91 -21.90 -18.66
N ARG A 643 -14.16 -22.75 -19.38
CA ARG A 643 -14.34 -22.95 -20.83
C ARG A 643 -15.74 -23.40 -21.24
N LEU A 644 -16.41 -24.18 -20.39
CA LEU A 644 -17.76 -24.72 -20.59
C LEU A 644 -18.49 -24.74 -19.24
N MET A 645 -19.24 -23.68 -18.95
CA MET A 645 -19.81 -23.41 -17.61
C MET A 645 -20.80 -24.46 -17.09
N HIS A 646 -21.45 -25.22 -17.98
CA HIS A 646 -22.41 -26.28 -17.61
C HIS A 646 -21.85 -27.70 -17.76
N SER A 647 -20.58 -27.83 -18.15
CA SER A 647 -19.92 -29.13 -18.22
C SER A 647 -19.17 -29.42 -16.94
N ASN A 648 -19.24 -30.68 -16.54
CA ASN A 648 -18.45 -31.23 -15.46
C ASN A 648 -16.95 -31.10 -15.74
N SER A 649 -16.19 -30.52 -14.79
CA SER A 649 -14.74 -30.34 -14.88
C SER A 649 -13.96 -31.43 -14.14
N TRP A 650 -14.45 -32.68 -14.14
CA TRP A 650 -13.80 -33.76 -13.40
C TRP A 650 -12.53 -34.24 -14.09
N ILE A 651 -11.46 -34.39 -13.31
CA ILE A 651 -10.22 -35.03 -13.72
C ILE A 651 -9.89 -36.19 -12.78
N MET A 652 -9.08 -37.14 -13.26
CA MET A 652 -8.69 -38.33 -12.49
C MET A 652 -7.16 -38.50 -12.34
N PRO A 653 -6.43 -37.56 -11.72
CA PRO A 653 -4.98 -37.66 -11.59
C PRO A 653 -4.58 -38.71 -10.54
N ASP A 654 -3.78 -39.70 -10.93
CA ASP A 654 -3.14 -40.68 -10.03
C ASP A 654 -4.08 -41.37 -9.03
N GLY A 655 -5.30 -41.68 -9.49
CA GLY A 655 -6.35 -42.33 -8.68
C GLY A 655 -7.15 -41.37 -7.80
N TRP A 656 -6.80 -40.08 -7.75
CA TRP A 656 -7.70 -39.04 -7.27
C TRP A 656 -8.78 -38.77 -8.31
N MET A 657 -9.93 -38.30 -7.85
CA MET A 657 -11.00 -37.79 -8.68
C MET A 657 -11.43 -36.46 -8.07
N THR A 658 -11.31 -35.36 -8.82
CA THR A 658 -11.58 -34.00 -8.33
C THR A 658 -12.11 -33.10 -9.43
N ASP A 659 -12.91 -32.11 -9.05
CA ASP A 659 -13.37 -31.02 -9.91
C ASP A 659 -12.57 -29.72 -9.69
N ALA A 660 -11.62 -29.71 -8.76
CA ALA A 660 -10.83 -28.54 -8.40
C ALA A 660 -10.03 -28.00 -9.59
N TYR A 661 -9.87 -26.67 -9.65
CA TYR A 661 -8.95 -26.05 -10.61
C TYR A 661 -7.50 -26.43 -10.29
N MET A 662 -7.14 -26.36 -9.01
CA MET A 662 -5.81 -26.74 -8.53
C MET A 662 -5.97 -27.65 -7.33
N PHE A 663 -5.17 -28.72 -7.28
CA PHE A 663 -5.14 -29.65 -6.18
C PHE A 663 -3.68 -30.00 -5.85
N ALA A 664 -3.26 -29.77 -4.61
CA ALA A 664 -1.97 -30.24 -4.12
C ALA A 664 -2.16 -31.19 -2.95
N VAL A 665 -1.33 -32.22 -2.87
CA VAL A 665 -1.33 -33.20 -1.79
C VAL A 665 0.10 -33.53 -1.40
N SER A 666 0.38 -33.45 -0.09
CA SER A 666 1.72 -33.70 0.46
C SER A 666 1.74 -34.93 1.37
N TYR A 667 2.79 -35.74 1.24
CA TYR A 667 2.99 -36.96 2.01
C TYR A 667 4.48 -37.31 2.15
N PRO A 668 4.88 -38.07 3.18
CA PRO A 668 6.27 -38.50 3.34
C PRO A 668 6.75 -39.38 2.20
N GLU A 669 8.00 -39.21 1.79
CA GLU A 669 8.65 -40.07 0.81
C GLU A 669 8.70 -41.53 1.30
N GLY A 670 8.51 -42.48 0.38
CA GLY A 670 8.36 -43.91 0.72
C GLY A 670 6.95 -44.30 1.19
N THR A 671 6.01 -43.35 1.27
CA THR A 671 4.59 -43.62 1.56
C THR A 671 3.69 -43.32 0.34
N GLU A 672 2.40 -43.62 0.46
CA GLU A 672 1.42 -43.39 -0.62
C GLU A 672 0.56 -42.15 -0.35
N ALA A 673 0.20 -41.42 -1.42
CA ALA A 673 -0.69 -40.26 -1.37
C ALA A 673 -2.04 -40.52 -0.68
N LYS A 674 -2.55 -41.76 -0.66
CA LYS A 674 -3.79 -42.12 0.05
C LYS A 674 -3.72 -41.85 1.56
N ASN A 675 -2.52 -41.84 2.12
CA ASN A 675 -2.23 -41.60 3.53
C ASN A 675 -1.94 -40.12 3.85
N ALA A 676 -2.00 -39.24 2.84
CA ALA A 676 -1.78 -37.82 3.00
C ALA A 676 -2.80 -37.20 3.96
N LYS A 677 -2.34 -36.17 4.66
CA LYS A 677 -3.12 -35.40 5.63
C LYS A 677 -3.24 -33.94 5.26
N ASP A 678 -2.32 -33.47 4.42
CA ASP A 678 -2.18 -32.09 4.02
C ASP A 678 -2.62 -31.94 2.58
N PHE A 679 -3.64 -31.11 2.39
CA PHE A 679 -4.28 -30.90 1.09
C PHE A 679 -4.44 -29.41 0.85
N PHE A 680 -4.20 -29.00 -0.39
CA PHE A 680 -4.61 -27.71 -0.92
C PHE A 680 -5.60 -27.94 -2.05
N ILE A 681 -6.74 -27.25 -2.02
CA ILE A 681 -7.79 -27.32 -3.03
C ILE A 681 -8.13 -25.88 -3.42
N ALA A 682 -7.88 -25.49 -4.66
CA ALA A 682 -8.34 -24.22 -5.20
C ALA A 682 -9.53 -24.43 -6.13
N TYR A 683 -10.62 -23.70 -5.88
CA TYR A 683 -11.81 -23.71 -6.71
C TYR A 683 -12.37 -25.14 -6.96
N GLY A 684 -12.51 -25.92 -5.89
CA GLY A 684 -12.99 -27.31 -5.93
C GLY A 684 -14.15 -27.55 -4.98
N SER A 685 -15.04 -28.48 -5.35
CA SER A 685 -16.21 -28.88 -4.56
C SER A 685 -16.18 -30.34 -4.12
N ALA A 686 -15.34 -31.17 -4.73
CA ALA A 686 -15.21 -32.57 -4.38
C ALA A 686 -13.79 -33.11 -4.60
N LEU A 687 -13.30 -33.90 -3.64
CA LEU A 687 -12.07 -34.68 -3.75
C LEU A 687 -12.34 -36.10 -3.28
N ARG A 688 -12.06 -37.08 -4.13
CA ARG A 688 -12.32 -38.50 -3.88
C ARG A 688 -11.13 -39.36 -4.30
N ARG A 689 -10.99 -40.53 -3.69
CA ARG A 689 -10.03 -41.57 -4.10
C ARG A 689 -10.66 -42.94 -3.88
N GLY A 690 -10.88 -43.69 -4.96
CA GLY A 690 -11.74 -44.89 -4.90
C GLY A 690 -13.15 -44.54 -4.40
N ASN A 691 -13.65 -45.29 -3.41
CA ASN A 691 -14.97 -45.05 -2.81
C ASN A 691 -14.96 -44.04 -1.65
N GLU A 692 -13.80 -43.46 -1.34
CA GLU A 692 -13.62 -42.57 -0.19
C GLU A 692 -13.75 -41.10 -0.63
N THR A 693 -14.52 -40.32 0.13
CA THR A 693 -14.64 -38.85 -0.06
C THR A 693 -13.73 -38.15 0.95
N TYR A 694 -12.74 -37.41 0.45
CA TYR A 694 -11.78 -36.64 1.24
C TYR A 694 -12.26 -35.24 1.55
N PHE A 695 -12.92 -34.61 0.59
CA PHE A 695 -13.53 -33.29 0.72
C PHE A 695 -14.82 -33.24 -0.10
N SER A 696 -15.85 -32.60 0.44
CA SER A 696 -17.09 -32.33 -0.31
C SER A 696 -17.82 -31.11 0.22
N SER A 697 -18.21 -30.24 -0.70
CA SER A 697 -19.08 -29.08 -0.51
C SER A 697 -20.04 -28.93 -1.70
N LEU A 698 -21.07 -28.11 -1.55
CA LEU A 698 -21.98 -27.78 -2.68
C LEU A 698 -21.36 -26.77 -3.64
N ALA A 699 -20.68 -25.75 -3.12
CA ALA A 699 -19.97 -24.77 -3.93
C ALA A 699 -18.49 -25.16 -4.07
N LYS A 700 -17.83 -24.56 -5.07
CA LYS A 700 -16.38 -24.59 -5.19
C LYS A 700 -15.76 -23.67 -4.13
N LEU A 701 -14.84 -24.20 -3.34
CA LEU A 701 -14.15 -23.51 -2.25
C LEU A 701 -12.64 -23.47 -2.49
N PHE A 702 -11.96 -22.65 -1.70
CA PHE A 702 -10.52 -22.61 -1.55
C PHE A 702 -10.19 -23.14 -0.15
N VAL A 703 -9.38 -24.19 -0.07
CA VAL A 703 -9.14 -24.92 1.18
C VAL A 703 -7.66 -25.26 1.33
N ILE A 704 -7.10 -24.95 2.50
CA ILE A 704 -5.90 -25.62 3.02
C ILE A 704 -6.36 -26.49 4.20
N GLN A 705 -6.03 -27.78 4.16
CA GLN A 705 -6.23 -28.71 5.27
C GLN A 705 -4.87 -29.15 5.81
N LYS A 706 -4.72 -29.13 7.13
CA LYS A 706 -3.59 -29.74 7.84
C LYS A 706 -4.05 -30.55 9.04
N ALA A 707 -3.47 -31.72 9.24
CA ALA A 707 -3.79 -32.55 10.41
C ALA A 707 -2.53 -32.90 11.21
N GLU A 708 -2.41 -32.31 12.39
CA GLU A 708 -1.30 -32.49 13.32
C GLU A 708 -1.78 -33.24 14.57
N GLY A 709 -1.32 -34.48 14.75
CA GLY A 709 -1.72 -35.31 15.88
C GLY A 709 -3.24 -35.55 15.96
N LYS A 710 -3.91 -34.92 16.94
CA LYS A 710 -5.37 -34.97 17.14
C LYS A 710 -6.06 -33.65 16.81
N LYS A 711 -5.38 -32.70 16.19
CA LYS A 711 -5.88 -31.39 15.74
C LYS A 711 -6.09 -31.40 14.23
N LEU A 712 -7.18 -30.78 13.76
CA LEU A 712 -7.45 -30.54 12.34
C LEU A 712 -7.58 -29.03 12.13
N ASP A 713 -6.68 -28.45 11.35
CA ASP A 713 -6.68 -27.04 11.00
C ASP A 713 -7.12 -26.86 9.55
N LEU A 714 -8.04 -25.93 9.34
CA LEU A 714 -8.68 -25.67 8.06
C LEU A 714 -8.65 -24.17 7.78
N TRP A 715 -8.17 -23.80 6.61
CA TRP A 715 -8.33 -22.45 6.06
C TRP A 715 -9.28 -22.55 4.89
N ILE A 716 -10.43 -21.88 4.98
CA ILE A 716 -11.53 -22.05 4.04
C ILE A 716 -12.03 -20.68 3.59
N ASP A 717 -12.12 -20.48 2.28
CA ASP A 717 -12.77 -19.34 1.66
C ASP A 717 -13.58 -19.76 0.41
N GLY A 718 -14.37 -18.86 -0.15
CA GLY A 718 -15.03 -19.01 -1.45
C GLY A 718 -16.48 -18.53 -1.49
N GLN A 719 -17.20 -18.55 -0.36
CA GLN A 719 -18.55 -17.98 -0.26
C GLN A 719 -18.96 -17.72 1.20
N PRO A 720 -19.96 -16.86 1.44
CA PRO A 720 -20.35 -16.47 2.81
C PRO A 720 -20.95 -17.59 3.68
N LYS A 721 -21.63 -18.58 3.07
CA LYS A 721 -22.27 -19.70 3.79
C LYS A 721 -21.64 -21.01 3.37
N ILE A 722 -20.98 -21.70 4.30
CA ILE A 722 -20.22 -22.91 3.96
C ILE A 722 -20.78 -24.09 4.76
N ASN A 723 -21.09 -25.17 4.04
CA ASN A 723 -21.36 -26.48 4.61
C ASN A 723 -20.49 -27.49 3.87
N THR A 724 -19.51 -28.05 4.55
CA THR A 724 -18.50 -28.91 3.95
C THR A 724 -18.13 -30.09 4.85
N THR A 725 -17.61 -31.13 4.25
CA THR A 725 -17.13 -32.34 4.92
C THR A 725 -15.68 -32.62 4.57
N PHE A 726 -14.91 -33.00 5.59
CA PHE A 726 -13.52 -33.42 5.46
C PHE A 726 -13.35 -34.83 6.01
N ARG A 727 -12.58 -35.68 5.33
CA ARG A 727 -12.28 -37.02 5.81
C ARG A 727 -11.38 -36.97 7.03
N SER A 728 -11.70 -37.77 8.02
CA SER A 728 -10.84 -37.99 9.18
C SER A 728 -10.97 -39.44 9.67
N THR A 729 -9.86 -40.16 9.67
CA THR A 729 -9.83 -41.59 10.05
C THR A 729 -10.13 -41.80 11.54
N LYS A 730 -9.93 -40.77 12.38
CA LYS A 730 -10.25 -40.77 13.80
C LYS A 730 -10.92 -39.46 14.17
N LYS A 731 -11.76 -39.46 15.20
CA LYS A 731 -12.32 -38.21 15.74
C LYS A 731 -11.19 -37.29 16.26
N PRO A 732 -10.99 -36.08 15.71
CA PRO A 732 -10.03 -35.13 16.25
C PRO A 732 -10.54 -34.59 17.60
N MET A 733 -9.61 -34.15 18.44
CA MET A 733 -9.92 -33.48 19.71
C MET A 733 -10.35 -32.02 19.51
N SER A 734 -9.81 -31.37 18.48
CA SER A 734 -10.15 -29.99 18.13
C SER A 734 -10.13 -29.81 16.62
N VAL A 735 -10.98 -28.90 16.15
CA VAL A 735 -11.01 -28.42 14.78
C VAL A 735 -10.95 -26.89 14.85
N GLU A 736 -10.01 -26.30 14.12
CA GLU A 736 -9.92 -24.85 13.93
C GLU A 736 -10.16 -24.51 12.46
N VAL A 737 -10.97 -23.47 12.25
CA VAL A 737 -11.29 -22.96 10.92
C VAL A 737 -10.99 -21.47 10.88
N ASN A 738 -10.10 -21.03 10.00
CA ASN A 738 -9.67 -19.63 9.88
C ASN A 738 -9.28 -19.03 11.25
N ASP A 739 -8.38 -19.74 11.96
CA ASP A 739 -7.87 -19.40 13.30
C ASP A 739 -8.93 -19.41 14.43
N LYS A 740 -10.14 -19.94 14.17
CA LYS A 740 -11.23 -20.03 15.16
C LYS A 740 -11.58 -21.47 15.47
N LYS A 741 -11.55 -21.83 16.76
CA LYS A 741 -11.99 -23.15 17.22
C LYS A 741 -13.49 -23.34 17.03
N ILE A 742 -13.89 -24.47 16.46
CA ILE A 742 -15.30 -24.83 16.23
C ILE A 742 -15.67 -26.17 16.89
N PRO A 743 -16.96 -26.46 17.12
CA PRO A 743 -17.41 -27.75 17.62
C PRO A 743 -17.04 -28.91 16.68
N VAL A 744 -16.55 -30.02 17.26
CA VAL A 744 -16.19 -31.22 16.50
C VAL A 744 -17.44 -32.06 16.20
N VAL A 745 -17.98 -31.93 14.98
CA VAL A 745 -19.07 -32.77 14.48
C VAL A 745 -18.49 -33.91 13.64
N TYR A 746 -18.29 -35.07 14.26
CA TYR A 746 -17.70 -36.25 13.63
C TYR A 746 -18.73 -37.36 13.41
N GLN A 747 -18.89 -37.81 12.16
CA GLN A 747 -19.82 -38.89 11.80
C GLN A 747 -19.27 -39.66 10.60
N LYS A 748 -19.29 -41.00 10.65
CA LYS A 748 -18.89 -41.87 9.52
C LYS A 748 -17.53 -41.49 8.90
N SER A 749 -16.51 -41.30 9.73
CA SER A 749 -15.15 -40.91 9.30
C SER A 749 -15.07 -39.55 8.58
N GLN A 750 -16.03 -38.66 8.84
CA GLN A 750 -16.05 -37.31 8.31
C GLN A 750 -16.25 -36.27 9.42
N ILE A 751 -15.61 -35.11 9.24
CA ILE A 751 -15.82 -33.89 10.02
C ILE A 751 -16.72 -32.96 9.22
N LYS A 752 -17.84 -32.56 9.82
CA LYS A 752 -18.76 -31.56 9.24
C LYS A 752 -18.39 -30.17 9.76
N VAL A 753 -18.21 -29.24 8.84
CA VAL A 753 -17.94 -27.83 9.12
C VAL A 753 -19.08 -26.99 8.57
N LYS A 754 -19.59 -26.09 9.41
CA LYS A 754 -20.57 -25.07 9.04
C LYS A 754 -20.05 -23.70 9.46
N LEU A 755 -19.94 -22.79 8.52
CA LEU A 755 -19.55 -21.38 8.72
C LEU A 755 -20.67 -20.45 8.29
#